data_AF-Q95XZ0-F1
#
_entry.id   AF-Q95XZ0-F1
#
_cell.length_a   1.000
_cell.length_b   1.000
_cell.length_c   1.000
_cell.angle_alpha   90.00
_cell.angle_beta   90.00
_cell.angle_gamma   90.00
#
_symmetry.space_group_name_H-M   'P 1'
#
loop_
_entity.id
_entity.type
_entity.pdbx_description
1 polymer ?
#
loop_
_entity_poly.entity_id
_entity_poly.type
_entity_poly.pdbx_seq_one_letter_code
_entity_poly.pdbx_strand_id
1 'polypeptide(L)'
;MPEPILHSKFLSGLPAGRKNGVRHGEKPEKVGEKQFDFTRKIRELRLELEIKKREEERIEKDIAIILEENTIDGGEQNRSFGLAVTRLNNHMLVVENSAKQLTSALKNISVLADTISGRVSALDVAKTRVVGCLQLAGDMRDLGVCAEGIDDAIRSEDFETASQHIHRFLTLDQAVFQIREFKQKDATDSIRHSYEVLSSAKERLSKILKSRLTESVQKGDVAEMQRFIKMFPLIHEPDEGLQRYSVFLNQKIDKLAEDNLAIMKAGGTDDNRRNVLYADTLFMFFEGVAEIIESNLPVLEHSYGLEKLLDFMFILQARIDEFFRRLHEEFDTRRRLSHFNRLVDDVIHQKKAAEAVEDAPDPMEIDAIASEICMMNTSAEMYWRFVSRRIGKNEVIRSPSGDGDDEENEEARQERHRLRKEAKEQKMDQLLNRSRVGTKMQELIGNYCLLEHFYMLKSVQKAIKSDVKEDAGGLTSSIVDDVVFIIRKSIRRAAGSGNVDSVCATINNATALIDTVVHGHLRQSIQQGYVTSSNFASEAFTAYQQGKPVKEAADAQKEQFLLALNNSAKLSELLIELQKGLITEWAGVKRPDVEKNKLEHSTTQIEESAKKLASLAKHGVEELFKSAFKNKIKQGADPYQEIDRQMTMQDVEYYEAHDPFMEQFLAQIDRLLVENEPLLFADNYQTLLLLTSSEIARQIEQSLAKCQFNRYGALQLDREYRQICAYLTNVAGWSAREKVGRLGQIVSLLNVETIDEAMEVWHNSKAMTSSATIRTLTLPEVRKVLALRADFPTVAIKSIE
;
A
#
# COMPACT_ATOMS: atom_id res chain seq x y z
N MET A 1 41.31 24.15 -48.33
CA MET A 1 42.64 24.05 -47.69
C MET A 1 42.85 25.28 -46.83
N PRO A 2 42.33 25.31 -45.58
CA PRO A 2 42.76 26.29 -44.59
C PRO A 2 44.04 25.79 -43.91
N GLU A 3 45.01 26.69 -43.74
CA GLU A 3 46.33 26.44 -43.18
C GLU A 3 46.25 25.89 -41.74
N PRO A 4 46.91 24.76 -41.43
CA PRO A 4 47.00 24.26 -40.06
C PRO A 4 48.14 24.97 -39.34
N ILE A 5 47.77 25.82 -38.38
CA ILE A 5 48.65 26.54 -37.47
C ILE A 5 49.29 25.52 -36.51
N LEU A 6 50.44 24.96 -36.89
CA LEU A 6 51.26 24.14 -36.00
C LEU A 6 52.25 25.03 -35.23
N HIS A 7 51.76 25.61 -34.14
CA HIS A 7 52.60 26.15 -33.08
C HIS A 7 52.97 25.04 -32.08
N SER A 8 54.15 24.44 -32.20
CA SER A 8 54.84 23.89 -31.02
C SER A 8 56.35 23.81 -31.24
N LYS A 9 57.01 24.74 -30.56
CA LYS A 9 58.44 24.82 -30.25
C LYS A 9 59.03 23.44 -29.92
N PHE A 10 59.93 22.94 -30.74
CA PHE A 10 60.94 21.98 -30.28
C PHE A 10 62.29 22.67 -30.15
N LEU A 11 62.78 22.60 -28.93
CA LEU A 11 64.01 23.14 -28.40
C LEU A 11 65.18 22.29 -28.90
N SER A 12 66.05 22.84 -29.76
CA SER A 12 67.43 22.35 -29.88
C SER A 12 68.35 23.43 -29.33
N GLY A 13 68.42 23.49 -28.00
CA GLY A 13 69.47 24.21 -27.29
C GLY A 13 70.77 23.43 -27.35
N LEU A 14 71.65 23.82 -28.26
CA LEU A 14 73.08 23.53 -28.21
C LEU A 14 73.82 24.87 -28.06
N PRO A 15 74.40 25.18 -26.88
CA PRO A 15 75.15 26.39 -26.64
C PRO A 15 76.61 26.16 -27.05
N ALA A 16 77.10 26.90 -28.05
CA ALA A 16 78.50 26.90 -28.40
C ALA A 16 79.03 28.32 -28.54
N GLY A 17 80.07 28.62 -27.76
CA GLY A 17 81.11 29.56 -28.19
C GLY A 17 80.89 31.02 -27.84
N ARG A 18 81.29 31.38 -26.61
CA ARG A 18 81.85 32.70 -26.32
C ARG A 18 82.88 33.06 -27.40
N LYS A 19 82.67 34.16 -28.14
CA LYS A 19 83.79 34.98 -28.61
C LYS A 19 83.88 36.22 -27.73
N ASN A 20 84.99 36.24 -27.01
CA ASN A 20 85.49 37.36 -26.24
C ASN A 20 85.65 38.60 -27.12
N GLY A 21 85.25 39.74 -26.57
CA GLY A 21 86.03 40.98 -26.67
C GLY A 21 85.77 41.87 -27.87
N VAL A 22 84.95 42.91 -27.67
CA VAL A 22 85.43 44.29 -27.86
C VAL A 22 84.89 45.14 -26.71
N ARG A 23 85.82 45.66 -25.90
CA ARG A 23 85.61 46.76 -24.95
C ARG A 23 85.61 48.07 -25.74
N HIS A 24 84.52 48.82 -25.67
CA HIS A 24 84.54 50.29 -25.57
C HIS A 24 83.44 50.59 -24.54
N GLY A 25 83.77 51.06 -23.33
CA GLY A 25 84.39 52.35 -23.08
C GLY A 25 83.26 53.38 -23.16
N GLU A 26 82.50 53.59 -22.08
CA GLU A 26 82.57 54.79 -21.21
C GLU A 26 81.12 55.35 -21.14
N LYS A 27 80.43 55.20 -20.00
CA LYS A 27 80.29 56.16 -18.86
C LYS A 27 79.19 57.22 -19.11
N PRO A 28 78.58 57.82 -18.07
CA PRO A 28 78.14 57.23 -16.79
C PRO A 28 76.85 57.91 -16.23
N GLU A 29 76.53 57.63 -14.96
CA GLU A 29 75.84 58.54 -14.00
C GLU A 29 74.32 58.79 -14.20
N LYS A 30 73.44 58.88 -13.20
CA LYS A 30 73.52 58.94 -11.73
C LYS A 30 72.07 58.80 -11.22
N VAL A 31 71.72 57.81 -10.40
CA VAL A 31 70.63 57.96 -9.41
C VAL A 31 70.94 57.10 -8.18
N GLY A 32 71.23 57.77 -7.06
CA GLY A 32 70.66 57.50 -5.74
C GLY A 32 70.88 56.13 -5.10
N GLU A 33 71.95 56.06 -4.33
CA GLU A 33 72.28 55.02 -3.36
C GLU A 33 71.16 54.81 -2.30
N LYS A 34 70.81 53.55 -2.05
CA LYS A 34 70.38 53.08 -0.72
C LYS A 34 71.34 51.99 -0.28
N GLN A 35 72.24 52.35 0.62
CA GLN A 35 73.27 51.49 1.20
C GLN A 35 72.63 50.33 1.97
N PHE A 36 72.83 49.11 1.50
CA PHE A 36 72.68 47.90 2.31
C PHE A 36 74.08 47.39 2.69
N ASP A 37 74.32 47.21 3.99
CA ASP A 37 75.57 46.68 4.52
C ASP A 37 75.63 45.16 4.29
N PHE A 38 76.33 44.76 3.23
CA PHE A 38 76.54 43.35 2.85
C PHE A 38 77.78 42.71 3.52
N THR A 39 78.43 43.37 4.49
CA THR A 39 79.72 42.92 5.04
C THR A 39 79.65 41.51 5.63
N ARG A 40 78.55 41.19 6.32
CA ARG A 40 78.31 39.84 6.87
C ARG A 40 78.09 38.80 5.77
N LYS A 41 77.27 39.12 4.76
CA LYS A 41 76.94 38.23 3.66
C LYS A 41 78.15 37.90 2.79
N ILE A 42 79.03 38.87 2.56
CA ILE A 42 80.29 38.66 1.82
C ILE A 42 81.23 37.72 2.56
N ARG A 43 81.28 37.80 3.91
CA ARG A 43 82.15 36.95 4.72
C ARG A 43 81.67 35.49 4.73
N GLU A 44 80.35 35.28 4.82
CA GLU A 44 79.72 33.96 4.65
C GLU A 44 80.00 33.37 3.25
N LEU A 45 79.78 34.16 2.19
CA LEU A 45 80.02 33.72 0.79
C LEU A 45 81.48 33.36 0.51
N ARG A 46 82.45 34.05 1.13
CA ARG A 46 83.88 33.71 0.99
C ARG A 46 84.22 32.38 1.64
N LEU A 47 83.66 32.08 2.81
CA LEU A 47 83.88 30.80 3.47
C LEU A 47 83.26 29.65 2.66
N GLU A 48 82.07 29.88 2.12
CA GLU A 48 81.35 28.92 1.26
C GLU A 48 82.10 28.65 -0.05
N LEU A 49 82.69 29.69 -0.67
CA LEU A 49 83.55 29.58 -1.85
C LEU A 49 84.81 28.72 -1.58
N GLU A 50 85.44 28.90 -0.42
CA GLU A 50 86.65 28.15 -0.03
C GLU A 50 86.34 26.65 0.15
N ILE A 51 85.21 26.32 0.77
CA ILE A 51 84.73 24.94 0.93
C ILE A 51 84.44 24.33 -0.45
N LYS A 52 83.78 25.08 -1.33
CA LYS A 52 83.45 24.62 -2.68
C LYS A 52 84.68 24.36 -3.54
N LYS A 53 85.73 25.17 -3.42
CA LYS A 53 87.01 24.94 -4.13
C LYS A 53 87.73 23.66 -3.70
N ARG A 54 87.75 23.35 -2.40
CA ARG A 54 88.34 22.08 -1.93
C ARG A 54 87.53 20.86 -2.35
N GLU A 55 86.20 21.02 -2.42
CA GLU A 55 85.31 19.99 -2.94
C GLU A 55 85.55 19.76 -4.43
N GLU A 56 85.77 20.82 -5.21
CA GLU A 56 86.15 20.79 -6.63
C GLU A 56 87.49 20.06 -6.85
N GLU A 57 88.55 20.42 -6.11
CA GLU A 57 89.85 19.74 -6.21
C GLU A 57 89.80 18.24 -5.86
N ARG A 58 88.97 17.86 -4.87
CA ARG A 58 88.78 16.45 -4.53
C ARG A 58 88.08 15.70 -5.65
N ILE A 59 87.02 16.30 -6.22
CA ILE A 59 86.27 15.72 -7.33
C ILE A 59 87.15 15.59 -8.58
N GLU A 60 87.99 16.58 -8.90
CA GLU A 60 88.93 16.50 -10.03
C GLU A 60 89.92 15.34 -9.88
N LYS A 61 90.45 15.10 -8.67
CA LYS A 61 91.32 13.95 -8.40
C LYS A 61 90.60 12.61 -8.53
N ASP A 62 89.39 12.51 -7.99
CA ASP A 62 88.59 11.29 -8.10
C ASP A 62 88.24 10.99 -9.56
N ILE A 63 87.91 12.01 -10.37
CA ILE A 63 87.68 11.86 -11.82
C ILE A 63 88.94 11.37 -12.54
N ALA A 64 90.12 11.91 -12.20
CA ALA A 64 91.38 11.49 -12.83
C ALA A 64 91.70 10.01 -12.55
N ILE A 65 91.52 9.56 -11.30
CA ILE A 65 91.75 8.16 -10.91
C ILE A 65 90.77 7.23 -11.64
N ILE A 66 89.48 7.58 -11.70
CA ILE A 66 88.46 6.78 -12.39
C ILE A 66 88.76 6.67 -13.89
N LEU A 67 89.27 7.72 -14.53
CA LEU A 67 89.66 7.69 -15.94
C LEU A 67 90.90 6.80 -16.17
N GLU A 68 91.87 6.82 -15.26
CA GLU A 68 93.10 6.03 -15.38
C GLU A 68 92.82 4.53 -15.17
N GLU A 69 92.02 4.14 -14.17
CA GLU A 69 91.58 2.75 -13.98
C GLU A 69 90.80 2.21 -15.19
N ASN A 70 89.97 3.04 -15.83
CA ASN A 70 89.22 2.64 -17.03
C ASN A 70 90.05 2.57 -18.32
N THR A 71 91.31 3.05 -18.34
CA THR A 71 92.16 2.98 -19.55
C THR A 71 93.09 1.77 -19.57
N ILE A 72 93.54 1.27 -18.43
CA ILE A 72 94.55 0.20 -18.39
C ILE A 72 93.93 -1.20 -18.61
N ASP A 73 92.73 -1.46 -18.09
CA ASP A 73 92.04 -2.75 -18.27
C ASP A 73 90.77 -2.66 -19.16
N GLY A 74 90.41 -1.44 -19.57
CA GLY A 74 89.20 -1.16 -20.35
C GLY A 74 89.34 -1.35 -21.86
N GLY A 75 90.49 -1.80 -22.38
CA GLY A 75 90.71 -1.95 -23.83
C GLY A 75 89.72 -2.93 -24.50
N GLU A 76 89.46 -4.08 -23.86
CA GLU A 76 88.47 -5.05 -24.36
C GLU A 76 87.04 -4.59 -24.11
N GLN A 77 86.77 -3.97 -22.96
CA GLN A 77 85.44 -3.47 -22.59
C GLN A 77 85.00 -2.30 -23.49
N ASN A 78 85.88 -1.35 -23.80
CA ASN A 78 85.61 -0.26 -24.75
C ASN A 78 85.37 -0.77 -26.16
N ARG A 79 86.10 -1.82 -26.58
CA ARG A 79 85.88 -2.42 -27.91
C ARG A 79 84.56 -3.17 -27.97
N SER A 80 84.21 -3.90 -26.91
CA SER A 80 82.90 -4.55 -26.75
C SER A 80 81.75 -3.53 -26.74
N PHE A 81 81.91 -2.42 -26.00
CA PHE A 81 80.96 -1.31 -25.97
C PHE A 81 80.82 -0.65 -27.35
N GLY A 82 81.92 -0.33 -28.03
CA GLY A 82 81.90 0.23 -29.38
C GLY A 82 81.22 -0.69 -30.39
N LEU A 83 81.45 -2.00 -30.32
CA LEU A 83 80.74 -3.00 -31.13
C LEU A 83 79.25 -3.10 -30.76
N ALA A 84 78.91 -3.02 -29.47
CA ALA A 84 77.53 -3.00 -29.01
C ALA A 84 76.78 -1.75 -29.49
N VAL A 85 77.39 -0.56 -29.40
CA VAL A 85 76.86 0.71 -29.92
C VAL A 85 76.67 0.65 -31.43
N THR A 86 77.65 0.12 -32.17
CA THR A 86 77.55 -0.02 -33.62
C THR A 86 76.40 -0.97 -34.01
N ARG A 87 76.27 -2.09 -33.28
CA ARG A 87 75.17 -3.05 -33.48
C ARG A 87 73.82 -2.41 -33.15
N LEU A 88 73.74 -1.67 -32.04
CA LEU A 88 72.54 -0.95 -31.62
C LEU A 88 72.15 0.10 -32.67
N ASN A 89 73.12 0.85 -33.20
CA ASN A 89 72.88 1.83 -34.25
C ASN A 89 72.36 1.18 -35.55
N ASN A 90 72.92 0.03 -35.93
CA ASN A 90 72.40 -0.74 -37.07
C ASN A 90 70.98 -1.26 -36.81
N HIS A 91 70.68 -1.75 -35.61
CA HIS A 91 69.31 -2.12 -35.23
C HIS A 91 68.37 -0.90 -35.25
N MET A 92 68.85 0.26 -34.79
CA MET A 92 68.07 1.50 -34.79
C MET A 92 67.75 1.97 -36.20
N LEU A 93 68.68 1.84 -37.15
CA LEU A 93 68.46 2.09 -38.58
C LEU A 93 67.43 1.11 -39.19
N VAL A 94 67.48 -0.17 -38.82
CA VAL A 94 66.48 -1.16 -39.27
C VAL A 94 65.10 -0.84 -38.71
N VAL A 95 65.01 -0.46 -37.43
CA VAL A 95 63.75 -0.03 -36.80
C VAL A 95 63.24 1.25 -37.41
N GLU A 96 64.10 2.23 -37.69
CA GLU A 96 63.72 3.47 -38.36
C GLU A 96 63.15 3.21 -39.75
N ASN A 97 63.81 2.35 -40.55
CA ASN A 97 63.30 1.94 -41.86
C ASN A 97 61.98 1.17 -41.75
N SER A 98 61.85 0.28 -40.76
CA SER A 98 60.61 -0.47 -40.50
C SER A 98 59.47 0.47 -40.08
N ALA A 99 59.75 1.47 -39.25
CA ALA A 99 58.78 2.47 -38.82
C ALA A 99 58.34 3.37 -39.98
N LYS A 100 59.27 3.76 -40.87
CA LYS A 100 58.95 4.50 -42.10
C LYS A 100 58.08 3.67 -43.05
N GLN A 101 58.39 2.38 -43.23
CA GLN A 101 57.57 1.46 -44.02
C GLN A 101 56.19 1.22 -43.40
N LEU A 102 56.09 1.06 -42.08
CA LEU A 102 54.82 0.93 -41.39
C LEU A 102 53.98 2.21 -41.51
N THR A 103 54.61 3.38 -41.38
CA THR A 103 53.93 4.68 -41.54
C THR A 103 53.42 4.85 -42.96
N SER A 104 54.19 4.47 -43.98
CA SER A 104 53.73 4.52 -45.36
C SER A 104 52.62 3.51 -45.63
N ALA A 105 52.70 2.30 -45.08
CA ALA A 105 51.65 1.29 -45.15
C ALA A 105 50.35 1.76 -44.48
N LEU A 106 50.43 2.31 -43.25
CA LEU A 106 49.28 2.87 -42.53
C LEU A 106 48.66 4.05 -43.29
N LYS A 107 49.48 4.92 -43.89
CA LYS A 107 48.98 6.03 -44.71
C LYS A 107 48.26 5.52 -45.96
N ASN A 108 48.80 4.51 -46.63
CA ASN A 108 48.15 3.89 -47.77
C ASN A 108 46.84 3.18 -47.38
N ILE A 109 46.82 2.49 -46.23
CA ILE A 109 45.62 1.84 -45.69
C ILE A 109 44.58 2.89 -45.32
N SER A 110 44.96 3.99 -44.68
CA SER A 110 44.05 5.10 -44.35
C SER A 110 43.44 5.71 -45.61
N VAL A 111 44.27 6.01 -46.63
CA VAL A 111 43.78 6.57 -47.91
C VAL A 111 42.87 5.58 -48.62
N LEU A 112 43.20 4.28 -48.61
CA LEU A 112 42.36 3.24 -49.18
C LEU A 112 41.04 3.10 -48.40
N ALA A 113 41.08 3.13 -47.07
CA ALA A 113 39.90 3.08 -46.20
C ALA A 113 39.00 4.31 -46.39
N ASP A 114 39.55 5.52 -46.49
CA ASP A 114 38.80 6.73 -46.79
C ASP A 114 38.17 6.67 -48.19
N THR A 115 38.91 6.13 -49.17
CA THR A 115 38.39 5.93 -50.53
C THR A 115 37.28 4.89 -50.56
N ILE A 116 37.42 3.79 -49.81
CA ILE A 116 36.39 2.75 -49.68
C ILE A 116 35.17 3.32 -48.95
N SER A 117 35.36 4.02 -47.83
CA SER A 117 34.29 4.66 -47.07
C SER A 117 33.53 5.68 -47.92
N GLY A 118 34.24 6.53 -48.67
CA GLY A 118 33.62 7.47 -49.62
C GLY A 118 32.87 6.77 -50.76
N ARG A 119 33.39 5.64 -51.27
CA ARG A 119 32.69 4.84 -52.29
C ARG A 119 31.48 4.10 -51.72
N VAL A 120 31.57 3.57 -50.50
CA VAL A 120 30.46 2.90 -49.81
C VAL A 120 29.38 3.92 -49.50
N SER A 121 29.72 5.08 -48.95
CA SER A 121 28.76 6.16 -48.72
C SER A 121 28.11 6.64 -50.03
N ALA A 122 28.89 6.81 -51.11
CA ALA A 122 28.32 7.14 -52.42
C ALA A 122 27.42 6.02 -52.97
N LEU A 123 27.78 4.75 -52.75
CA LEU A 123 26.98 3.58 -53.13
C LEU A 123 25.69 3.51 -52.31
N ASP A 124 25.74 3.79 -51.01
CA ASP A 124 24.57 3.81 -50.12
C ASP A 124 23.63 4.94 -50.49
N VAL A 125 24.15 6.15 -50.72
CA VAL A 125 23.34 7.27 -51.25
C VAL A 125 22.71 6.90 -52.59
N ALA A 126 23.45 6.24 -53.47
CA ALA A 126 22.89 5.75 -54.73
C ALA A 126 21.84 4.64 -54.51
N LYS A 127 22.07 3.72 -53.57
CA LYS A 127 21.15 2.63 -53.21
C LYS A 127 19.86 3.20 -52.61
N THR A 128 19.92 4.10 -51.64
CA THR A 128 18.74 4.78 -51.06
C THR A 128 17.96 5.53 -52.15
N ARG A 129 18.66 6.21 -53.08
CA ARG A 129 18.01 6.86 -54.23
C ARG A 129 17.36 5.86 -55.17
N VAL A 130 18.02 4.74 -55.48
CA VAL A 130 17.47 3.70 -56.36
C VAL A 130 16.27 3.02 -55.70
N VAL A 131 16.33 2.70 -54.40
CA VAL A 131 15.22 2.15 -53.63
C VAL A 131 14.05 3.14 -53.60
N GLY A 132 14.30 4.42 -53.31
CA GLY A 132 13.28 5.46 -53.36
C GLY A 132 12.69 5.64 -54.76
N CYS A 133 13.49 5.60 -55.81
CA CYS A 133 13.01 5.64 -57.20
C CYS A 133 12.20 4.39 -57.58
N LEU A 134 12.59 3.20 -57.12
CA LEU A 134 11.86 1.96 -57.36
C LEU A 134 10.51 1.97 -56.62
N GLN A 135 10.49 2.45 -55.38
CA GLN A 135 9.26 2.64 -54.62
C GLN A 135 8.34 3.64 -55.33
N LEU A 136 8.88 4.81 -55.71
CA LEU A 136 8.13 5.82 -56.44
C LEU A 136 7.59 5.31 -57.79
N ALA A 137 8.39 4.56 -58.55
CA ALA A 137 7.95 3.94 -59.80
C ALA A 137 6.86 2.88 -59.57
N GLY A 138 6.99 2.10 -58.49
CA GLY A 138 5.96 1.16 -58.02
C GLY A 138 4.66 1.87 -57.66
N ASP A 139 4.74 2.93 -56.86
CA ASP A 139 3.62 3.78 -56.45
C ASP A 139 2.95 4.45 -57.65
N MET A 140 3.72 4.91 -58.65
CA MET A 140 3.20 5.49 -59.89
C MET A 140 2.47 4.44 -60.74
N ARG A 141 3.01 3.23 -60.85
CA ARG A 141 2.34 2.12 -61.55
C ARG A 141 1.02 1.77 -60.85
N ASP A 142 1.05 1.71 -59.52
CA ASP A 142 -0.12 1.42 -58.71
C ASP A 142 -1.18 2.53 -58.80
N LEU A 143 -0.76 3.79 -58.86
CA LEU A 143 -1.64 4.94 -59.10
C LEU A 143 -2.37 4.81 -60.44
N GLY A 144 -1.64 4.45 -61.50
CA GLY A 144 -2.23 4.21 -62.82
C GLY A 144 -3.27 3.08 -62.81
N VAL A 145 -2.93 1.93 -62.21
CA VAL A 145 -3.86 0.79 -62.07
C VAL A 145 -5.10 1.16 -61.25
N CYS A 146 -4.94 1.94 -60.19
CA CYS A 146 -6.07 2.41 -59.39
C CYS A 146 -6.95 3.39 -60.16
N ALA A 147 -6.36 4.32 -60.93
CA ALA A 147 -7.10 5.29 -61.71
C ALA A 147 -7.87 4.65 -62.88
N GLU A 148 -7.30 3.63 -63.52
CA GLU A 148 -7.97 2.89 -64.61
C GLU A 148 -9.10 2.00 -64.09
N GLY A 149 -8.89 1.29 -62.98
CA GLY A 149 -9.87 0.33 -62.45
C GLY A 149 -11.04 0.95 -61.67
N ILE A 150 -10.88 2.16 -61.11
CA ILE A 150 -11.86 2.72 -60.17
C ILE A 150 -13.19 3.10 -60.81
N ASP A 151 -13.18 3.68 -62.01
CA ASP A 151 -14.41 4.09 -62.68
C ASP A 151 -15.25 2.89 -63.13
N ASP A 152 -14.59 1.81 -63.55
CA ASP A 152 -15.26 0.55 -63.86
C ASP A 152 -15.82 -0.13 -62.60
N ALA A 153 -15.07 -0.13 -61.49
CA ALA A 153 -15.54 -0.67 -60.20
C ALA A 153 -16.75 0.10 -59.63
N ILE A 154 -16.74 1.43 -59.71
CA ILE A 154 -17.89 2.25 -59.28
C ILE A 154 -19.10 2.01 -60.19
N ARG A 155 -18.88 1.84 -61.50
CA ARG A 155 -19.97 1.55 -62.46
C ARG A 155 -20.55 0.15 -62.32
N SER A 156 -19.75 -0.84 -61.92
CA SER A 156 -20.19 -2.21 -61.68
C SER A 156 -20.85 -2.41 -60.30
N GLU A 157 -20.95 -1.36 -59.49
CA GLU A 157 -21.40 -1.40 -58.09
C GLU A 157 -20.54 -2.30 -57.17
N ASP A 158 -19.30 -2.60 -57.58
CA ASP A 158 -18.29 -3.27 -56.76
C ASP A 158 -17.55 -2.26 -55.88
N PHE A 159 -18.21 -1.85 -54.81
CA PHE A 159 -17.69 -0.84 -53.90
C PHE A 159 -16.52 -1.35 -53.05
N GLU A 160 -16.37 -2.66 -52.88
CA GLU A 160 -15.22 -3.27 -52.21
C GLU A 160 -13.92 -2.99 -52.94
N THR A 161 -13.87 -3.33 -54.24
CA THR A 161 -12.66 -3.10 -55.04
C THR A 161 -12.39 -1.61 -55.24
N ALA A 162 -13.44 -0.80 -55.43
CA ALA A 162 -13.32 0.66 -55.48
C ALA A 162 -12.71 1.23 -54.19
N SER A 163 -13.14 0.73 -53.03
CA SER A 163 -12.61 1.13 -51.72
C SER A 163 -11.15 0.70 -51.53
N GLN A 164 -10.77 -0.49 -52.01
CA GLN A 164 -9.37 -0.95 -51.99
C GLN A 164 -8.47 -0.09 -52.89
N HIS A 165 -8.94 0.29 -54.08
CA HIS A 165 -8.22 1.21 -54.96
C HIS A 165 -8.02 2.59 -54.32
N ILE A 166 -9.06 3.13 -53.66
CA ILE A 166 -8.93 4.39 -52.91
C ILE A 166 -8.00 4.24 -51.71
N HIS A 167 -8.12 3.15 -50.95
CA HIS A 167 -7.24 2.91 -49.81
C HIS A 167 -5.78 2.91 -50.26
N ARG A 168 -5.47 2.14 -51.32
CA ARG A 168 -4.12 2.09 -51.89
C ARG A 168 -3.66 3.49 -52.29
N PHE A 169 -4.49 4.25 -53.00
CA PHE A 169 -4.21 5.65 -53.37
C PHE A 169 -3.90 6.54 -52.16
N LEU A 170 -4.69 6.45 -51.09
CA LEU A 170 -4.53 7.27 -49.89
C LEU A 170 -3.34 6.86 -49.01
N THR A 171 -2.82 5.64 -49.20
CA THR A 171 -1.62 5.12 -48.52
C THR A 171 -0.32 5.29 -49.29
N LEU A 172 -0.36 5.82 -50.53
CA LEU A 172 0.86 6.09 -51.31
C LEU A 172 1.74 7.15 -50.62
N ASP A 173 3.05 7.08 -50.86
CA ASP A 173 4.06 7.94 -50.25
C ASP A 173 3.83 9.44 -50.58
N GLN A 174 4.10 10.32 -49.61
CA GLN A 174 4.20 11.77 -49.77
C GLN A 174 5.11 12.19 -50.93
N ALA A 175 6.13 11.41 -51.29
CA ALA A 175 6.97 11.69 -52.46
C ALA A 175 6.15 11.81 -53.76
N VAL A 176 5.11 10.99 -53.92
CA VAL A 176 4.18 11.09 -55.07
C VAL A 176 3.43 12.43 -55.03
N PHE A 177 3.14 12.97 -53.84
CA PHE A 177 2.49 14.28 -53.66
C PHE A 177 3.44 15.44 -54.01
N GLN A 178 4.76 15.29 -53.85
CA GLN A 178 5.75 16.31 -54.24
C GLN A 178 5.91 16.43 -55.76
N ILE A 179 5.68 15.34 -56.53
CA ILE A 179 5.73 15.40 -58.01
C ILE A 179 4.73 16.42 -58.57
N ARG A 180 3.64 16.69 -57.83
CA ARG A 180 2.66 17.74 -58.14
C ARG A 180 3.29 19.13 -58.31
N GLU A 181 4.42 19.39 -57.63
CA GLU A 181 5.13 20.67 -57.72
C GLU A 181 6.12 20.75 -58.88
N PHE A 182 6.49 19.62 -59.49
CA PHE A 182 7.42 19.62 -60.63
C PHE A 182 6.70 20.05 -61.91
N LYS A 183 7.09 21.21 -62.46
CA LYS A 183 6.50 21.83 -63.66
C LYS A 183 6.90 21.16 -64.99
N GLN A 184 7.27 19.88 -65.00
CA GLN A 184 7.80 19.21 -66.18
C GLN A 184 6.67 18.58 -67.01
N LYS A 185 6.30 19.24 -68.12
CA LYS A 185 4.99 19.13 -68.80
C LYS A 185 4.47 17.72 -69.12
N ASP A 186 5.27 16.82 -69.71
CA ASP A 186 4.65 15.67 -70.39
C ASP A 186 4.35 14.46 -69.49
N ALA A 187 5.26 14.09 -68.56
CA ALA A 187 5.04 12.97 -67.65
C ALA A 187 4.18 13.34 -66.43
N THR A 188 4.19 14.62 -66.04
CA THR A 188 3.45 15.10 -64.86
C THR A 188 1.95 15.23 -65.12
N ASP A 189 1.53 15.47 -66.38
CA ASP A 189 0.11 15.60 -66.72
C ASP A 189 -0.68 14.28 -66.55
N SER A 190 -0.11 13.12 -66.89
CA SER A 190 -0.77 11.81 -66.70
C SER A 190 -0.97 11.47 -65.21
N ILE A 191 0.04 11.77 -64.39
CA ILE A 191 -0.02 11.57 -62.93
C ILE A 191 -1.05 12.53 -62.32
N ARG A 192 -1.05 13.79 -62.75
CA ARG A 192 -2.02 14.79 -62.29
C ARG A 192 -3.44 14.37 -62.66
N HIS A 193 -3.64 13.84 -63.87
CA HIS A 193 -4.92 13.31 -64.30
C HIS A 193 -5.37 12.13 -63.43
N SER A 194 -4.50 11.14 -63.22
CA SER A 194 -4.79 9.98 -62.36
C SER A 194 -5.20 10.41 -60.94
N TYR A 195 -4.53 11.44 -60.40
CA TYR A 195 -4.87 12.03 -59.10
C TYR A 195 -6.23 12.74 -59.10
N GLU A 196 -6.53 13.55 -60.12
CA GLU A 196 -7.82 14.23 -60.27
C GLU A 196 -8.97 13.22 -60.39
N VAL A 197 -8.76 12.14 -61.16
CA VAL A 197 -9.70 11.03 -61.30
C VAL A 197 -9.95 10.33 -59.97
N LEU A 198 -8.88 9.92 -59.26
CA LEU A 198 -8.99 9.24 -57.96
C LEU A 198 -9.58 10.12 -56.86
N SER A 199 -9.25 11.42 -56.84
CA SER A 199 -9.82 12.37 -55.88
C SER A 199 -11.31 12.58 -56.14
N SER A 200 -11.71 12.78 -57.41
CA SER A 200 -13.11 12.85 -57.81
C SER A 200 -13.87 11.54 -57.52
N ALA A 201 -13.23 10.40 -57.77
CA ALA A 201 -13.79 9.09 -57.47
C ALA A 201 -13.94 8.83 -55.97
N LYS A 202 -13.00 9.29 -55.12
CA LYS A 202 -13.14 9.26 -53.65
C LYS A 202 -14.39 10.04 -53.21
N GLU A 203 -14.57 11.27 -53.69
CA GLU A 203 -15.74 12.08 -53.33
C GLU A 203 -17.04 11.43 -53.80
N ARG A 204 -17.06 10.87 -55.02
CA ARG A 204 -18.22 10.13 -55.55
C ARG A 204 -18.52 8.89 -54.70
N LEU A 205 -17.52 8.06 -54.41
CA LEU A 205 -17.69 6.85 -53.61
C LEU A 205 -18.13 7.20 -52.19
N SER A 206 -17.53 8.21 -51.55
CA SER A 206 -17.94 8.68 -50.22
C SER A 206 -19.43 9.07 -50.21
N LYS A 207 -19.91 9.84 -51.20
CA LYS A 207 -21.34 10.19 -51.32
C LYS A 207 -22.23 8.96 -51.50
N ILE A 208 -21.82 8.01 -52.34
CA ILE A 208 -22.57 6.76 -52.58
C ILE A 208 -22.62 5.91 -51.30
N LEU A 209 -21.49 5.65 -50.65
CA LEU A 209 -21.42 4.87 -49.40
C LEU A 209 -22.23 5.52 -48.28
N LYS A 210 -22.15 6.84 -48.12
CA LYS A 210 -22.98 7.60 -47.17
C LYS A 210 -24.48 7.41 -47.43
N SER A 211 -24.91 7.49 -48.69
CA SER A 211 -26.30 7.27 -49.09
C SER A 211 -26.74 5.83 -48.84
N ARG A 212 -25.98 4.85 -49.34
CA ARG A 212 -26.28 3.40 -49.25
C ARG A 212 -26.30 2.90 -47.81
N LEU A 213 -25.36 3.35 -46.96
CA LEU A 213 -25.38 3.02 -45.54
C LEU A 213 -26.61 3.62 -44.85
N THR A 214 -26.97 4.87 -45.14
CA THR A 214 -28.17 5.51 -44.57
C THR A 214 -29.44 4.77 -45.01
N GLU A 215 -29.54 4.38 -46.27
CA GLU A 215 -30.65 3.58 -46.80
C GLU A 215 -30.72 2.19 -46.14
N SER A 216 -29.57 1.54 -45.93
CA SER A 216 -29.49 0.25 -45.24
C SER A 216 -29.97 0.37 -43.79
N VAL A 217 -29.55 1.43 -43.08
CA VAL A 217 -30.02 1.76 -41.73
C VAL A 217 -31.53 1.94 -41.70
N GLN A 218 -32.12 2.63 -42.68
CA GLN A 218 -33.58 2.82 -42.77
C GLN A 218 -34.33 1.52 -43.07
N LYS A 219 -33.77 0.63 -43.90
CA LYS A 219 -34.36 -0.68 -44.21
C LYS A 219 -34.18 -1.71 -43.11
N GLY A 220 -33.25 -1.49 -42.17
CA GLY A 220 -32.89 -2.45 -41.14
C GLY A 220 -32.06 -3.63 -41.66
N ASP A 221 -31.44 -3.50 -42.83
CA ASP A 221 -30.60 -4.56 -43.41
C ASP A 221 -29.23 -4.62 -42.74
N VAL A 222 -29.10 -5.54 -41.78
CA VAL A 222 -27.86 -5.71 -41.00
C VAL A 222 -26.69 -6.16 -41.87
N ALA A 223 -26.93 -6.97 -42.90
CA ALA A 223 -25.86 -7.52 -43.73
C ALA A 223 -25.24 -6.43 -44.62
N GLU A 224 -26.07 -5.63 -45.29
CA GLU A 224 -25.59 -4.50 -46.11
C GLU A 224 -24.97 -3.39 -45.24
N MET A 225 -25.51 -3.11 -44.05
CA MET A 225 -24.87 -2.19 -43.10
C MET A 225 -23.46 -2.65 -42.72
N GLN A 226 -23.30 -3.92 -42.35
CA GLN A 226 -22.01 -4.51 -42.00
C GLN A 226 -21.04 -4.60 -43.17
N ARG A 227 -21.54 -4.67 -44.41
CA ARG A 227 -20.74 -4.61 -45.63
C ARG A 227 -20.20 -3.21 -45.86
N PHE A 228 -21.07 -2.20 -45.92
CA PHE A 228 -20.67 -0.82 -46.22
C PHE A 228 -19.85 -0.18 -45.11
N ILE A 229 -20.11 -0.50 -43.84
CA ILE A 229 -19.37 0.11 -42.72
C ILE A 229 -17.87 -0.19 -42.77
N LYS A 230 -17.49 -1.39 -43.25
CA LYS A 230 -16.08 -1.81 -43.38
C LYS A 230 -15.30 -1.01 -44.43
N MET A 231 -16.00 -0.31 -45.33
CA MET A 231 -15.40 0.47 -46.42
C MET A 231 -15.00 1.88 -45.99
N PHE A 232 -15.59 2.43 -44.92
CA PHE A 232 -15.30 3.79 -44.45
C PHE A 232 -13.85 4.00 -43.99
N PRO A 233 -13.21 3.06 -43.27
CA PRO A 233 -11.78 3.15 -42.97
C PRO A 233 -10.90 3.16 -44.23
N LEU A 234 -11.28 2.39 -45.26
CA LEU A 234 -10.54 2.30 -46.53
C LEU A 234 -10.51 3.64 -47.28
N ILE A 235 -11.58 4.44 -47.20
CA ILE A 235 -11.63 5.79 -47.79
C ILE A 235 -11.11 6.90 -46.85
N HIS A 236 -10.52 6.53 -45.71
CA HIS A 236 -10.05 7.43 -44.64
C HIS A 236 -11.17 8.32 -44.06
N GLU A 237 -12.40 7.82 -43.98
CA GLU A 237 -13.53 8.49 -43.32
C GLU A 237 -14.16 7.60 -42.21
N PRO A 238 -13.37 7.08 -41.25
CA PRO A 238 -13.90 6.17 -40.23
C PRO A 238 -15.00 6.81 -39.38
N ASP A 239 -14.83 8.09 -39.00
CA ASP A 239 -15.74 8.79 -38.09
C ASP A 239 -17.15 8.94 -38.69
N GLU A 240 -17.24 9.23 -40.00
CA GLU A 240 -18.52 9.29 -40.73
C GLU A 240 -19.23 7.93 -40.76
N GLY A 241 -18.47 6.85 -40.95
CA GLY A 241 -19.00 5.49 -40.93
C GLY A 241 -19.58 5.17 -39.55
N LEU A 242 -18.78 5.36 -38.50
CA LEU A 242 -19.19 5.10 -37.12
C LEU A 242 -20.38 5.97 -36.70
N GLN A 243 -20.41 7.25 -37.09
CA GLN A 243 -21.52 8.14 -36.80
C GLN A 243 -22.82 7.64 -37.43
N ARG A 244 -22.80 7.16 -38.68
CA ARG A 244 -23.99 6.60 -39.35
C ARG A 244 -24.40 5.25 -38.76
N TYR A 245 -23.43 4.38 -38.47
CA TYR A 245 -23.70 3.10 -37.82
C TYR A 245 -24.23 3.27 -36.38
N SER A 246 -23.80 4.34 -35.70
CA SER A 246 -24.30 4.69 -34.37
C SER A 246 -25.79 4.95 -34.38
N VAL A 247 -26.37 5.48 -35.47
CA VAL A 247 -27.82 5.71 -35.58
C VAL A 247 -28.58 4.40 -35.45
N PHE A 248 -28.12 3.34 -36.11
CA PHE A 248 -28.74 2.01 -36.03
C PHE A 248 -28.65 1.41 -34.62
N LEU A 249 -27.46 1.44 -34.00
CA LEU A 249 -27.31 0.89 -32.64
C LEU A 249 -28.05 1.74 -31.60
N ASN A 250 -28.05 3.07 -31.75
CA ASN A 250 -28.81 3.97 -30.89
C ASN A 250 -30.32 3.71 -30.99
N GLN A 251 -30.86 3.41 -32.17
CA GLN A 251 -32.26 3.00 -32.30
C GLN A 251 -32.56 1.69 -31.55
N LYS A 252 -31.62 0.72 -31.57
CA LYS A 252 -31.75 -0.51 -30.78
C LYS A 252 -31.69 -0.24 -29.28
N ILE A 253 -30.78 0.62 -28.85
CA ILE A 253 -30.64 1.01 -27.43
C ILE A 253 -31.87 1.80 -26.98
N ASP A 254 -32.39 2.73 -27.79
CA ASP A 254 -33.61 3.50 -27.50
C ASP A 254 -34.82 2.56 -27.38
N LYS A 255 -34.95 1.58 -28.28
CA LYS A 255 -36.01 0.57 -28.16
C LYS A 255 -35.88 -0.24 -26.87
N LEU A 256 -34.68 -0.75 -26.57
CA LEU A 256 -34.39 -1.47 -25.34
C LEU A 256 -34.69 -0.62 -24.08
N ALA A 257 -34.37 0.67 -24.14
CA ALA A 257 -34.66 1.63 -23.08
C ALA A 257 -36.17 1.79 -22.86
N GLU A 258 -36.95 2.01 -23.92
CA GLU A 258 -38.41 2.16 -23.81
C GLU A 258 -39.08 0.87 -23.33
N ASP A 259 -38.65 -0.30 -23.81
CA ASP A 259 -39.19 -1.60 -23.39
C ASP A 259 -38.93 -1.82 -21.88
N ASN A 260 -37.71 -1.60 -21.40
CA ASN A 260 -37.37 -1.74 -19.99
C ASN A 260 -38.06 -0.69 -19.11
N LEU A 261 -38.16 0.57 -19.56
CA LEU A 261 -38.90 1.61 -18.82
C LEU A 261 -40.41 1.33 -18.75
N ALA A 262 -40.99 0.73 -19.79
CA ALA A 262 -42.39 0.30 -19.79
C ALA A 262 -42.63 -0.82 -18.77
N ILE A 263 -41.76 -1.83 -18.73
CA ILE A 263 -41.81 -2.91 -17.74
C ILE A 263 -41.66 -2.36 -16.32
N MET A 264 -40.70 -1.45 -16.10
CA MET A 264 -40.50 -0.78 -14.81
C MET A 264 -41.76 -0.03 -14.37
N LYS A 265 -42.38 0.76 -15.27
CA LYS A 265 -43.62 1.51 -14.97
C LYS A 265 -44.83 0.60 -14.70
N ALA A 266 -44.84 -0.60 -15.26
CA ALA A 266 -45.85 -1.62 -14.97
C ALA A 266 -45.63 -2.33 -13.62
N GLY A 267 -44.49 -2.08 -12.94
CA GLY A 267 -44.17 -2.65 -11.63
C GLY A 267 -43.18 -3.81 -11.67
N GLY A 268 -42.56 -4.09 -12.82
CA GLY A 268 -41.65 -5.23 -13.01
C GLY A 268 -42.37 -6.52 -13.40
N THR A 269 -41.60 -7.60 -13.50
CA THR A 269 -42.10 -8.94 -13.88
C THR A 269 -42.34 -9.88 -12.70
N ASP A 270 -41.70 -9.62 -11.56
CA ASP A 270 -41.79 -10.42 -10.34
C ASP A 270 -42.21 -9.55 -9.15
N ASP A 271 -43.37 -9.85 -8.58
CA ASP A 271 -43.93 -9.13 -7.44
C ASP A 271 -43.05 -9.22 -6.18
N ASN A 272 -42.27 -10.29 -6.03
CA ASN A 272 -41.36 -10.47 -4.89
C ASN A 272 -40.12 -9.55 -4.97
N ARG A 273 -39.86 -8.96 -6.16
CA ARG A 273 -38.68 -8.14 -6.44
C ARG A 273 -38.99 -6.65 -6.57
N ARG A 274 -40.20 -6.22 -6.18
CA ARG A 274 -40.62 -4.81 -6.23
C ARG A 274 -39.73 -3.86 -5.40
N ASN A 275 -39.06 -4.37 -4.37
CA ASN A 275 -38.09 -3.64 -3.55
C ASN A 275 -36.72 -3.45 -4.23
N VAL A 276 -36.46 -4.15 -5.33
CA VAL A 276 -35.23 -4.05 -6.13
C VAL A 276 -35.53 -3.72 -7.60
N LEU A 277 -36.75 -3.22 -7.87
CA LEU A 277 -37.27 -2.93 -9.21
C LEU A 277 -36.33 -2.08 -10.06
N TYR A 278 -35.74 -1.02 -9.51
CA TYR A 278 -34.89 -0.10 -10.26
C TYR A 278 -33.51 -0.70 -10.52
N ALA A 279 -32.99 -1.49 -9.57
CA ALA A 279 -31.77 -2.25 -9.75
C ALA A 279 -31.91 -3.30 -10.86
N ASP A 280 -33.02 -4.05 -10.85
CA ASP A 280 -33.31 -5.06 -11.88
C ASP A 280 -33.50 -4.43 -13.25
N THR A 281 -34.22 -3.31 -13.32
CA THR A 281 -34.43 -2.57 -14.58
C THR A 281 -33.08 -2.09 -15.15
N LEU A 282 -32.19 -1.59 -14.30
CA LEU A 282 -30.84 -1.19 -14.70
C LEU A 282 -29.99 -2.38 -15.17
N PHE A 283 -30.05 -3.51 -14.45
CA PHE A 283 -29.34 -4.73 -14.80
C PHE A 283 -29.77 -5.25 -16.19
N MET A 284 -31.09 -5.39 -16.42
CA MET A 284 -31.64 -5.86 -17.69
C MET A 284 -31.27 -4.94 -18.86
N PHE A 285 -31.27 -3.63 -18.62
CA PHE A 285 -30.83 -2.67 -19.64
C PHE A 285 -29.34 -2.83 -19.97
N PHE A 286 -28.47 -2.94 -18.96
CA PHE A 286 -27.04 -3.14 -19.21
C PHE A 286 -26.73 -4.49 -19.86
N GLU A 287 -27.45 -5.55 -19.50
CA GLU A 287 -27.32 -6.85 -20.15
C GLU A 287 -27.68 -6.77 -21.64
N GLY A 288 -28.82 -6.16 -21.97
CA GLY A 288 -29.23 -5.97 -23.37
C GLY A 288 -28.28 -5.06 -24.15
N VAL A 289 -27.75 -4.00 -23.53
CA VAL A 289 -26.70 -3.16 -24.14
C VAL A 289 -25.44 -3.97 -24.40
N ALA A 290 -25.01 -4.80 -23.45
CA ALA A 290 -23.84 -5.66 -23.62
C ALA A 290 -24.03 -6.65 -24.77
N GLU A 291 -25.22 -7.24 -24.92
CA GLU A 291 -25.56 -8.11 -26.05
C GLU A 291 -25.52 -7.37 -27.40
N ILE A 292 -26.07 -6.14 -27.46
CA ILE A 292 -26.00 -5.29 -28.65
C ILE A 292 -24.53 -4.99 -29.00
N ILE A 293 -23.69 -4.65 -28.02
CA ILE A 293 -22.28 -4.37 -28.24
C ILE A 293 -21.55 -5.64 -28.72
N GLU A 294 -21.72 -6.76 -28.03
CA GLU A 294 -21.01 -8.01 -28.33
C GLU A 294 -21.38 -8.56 -29.72
N SER A 295 -22.62 -8.37 -30.15
CA SER A 295 -23.09 -8.78 -31.47
C SER A 295 -22.53 -7.93 -32.63
N ASN A 296 -22.13 -6.68 -32.37
CA ASN A 296 -21.80 -5.71 -33.42
C ASN A 296 -20.33 -5.28 -33.45
N LEU A 297 -19.65 -5.17 -32.31
CA LEU A 297 -18.26 -4.72 -32.24
C LEU A 297 -17.24 -5.67 -32.90
N PRO A 298 -17.36 -7.02 -32.83
CA PRO A 298 -16.39 -7.91 -33.48
C PRO A 298 -16.27 -7.67 -34.98
N VAL A 299 -17.36 -7.25 -35.64
CA VAL A 299 -17.39 -6.95 -37.07
C VAL A 299 -16.63 -5.67 -37.41
N LEU A 300 -16.53 -4.73 -36.45
CA LEU A 300 -15.86 -3.44 -36.61
C LEU A 300 -14.39 -3.48 -36.19
N GLU A 301 -14.03 -4.36 -35.25
CA GLU A 301 -12.69 -4.42 -34.63
C GLU A 301 -11.56 -4.55 -35.65
N HIS A 302 -11.72 -5.39 -36.67
CA HIS A 302 -10.68 -5.59 -37.68
C HIS A 302 -10.52 -4.41 -38.65
N SER A 303 -11.57 -3.61 -38.84
CA SER A 303 -11.60 -2.52 -39.81
C SER A 303 -11.25 -1.16 -39.19
N TYR A 304 -11.60 -0.95 -37.91
CA TYR A 304 -11.49 0.35 -37.25
C TYR A 304 -10.37 0.44 -36.20
N GLY A 305 -9.95 -0.68 -35.62
CA GLY A 305 -9.03 -0.70 -34.49
C GLY A 305 -9.70 -0.30 -33.16
N LEU A 306 -9.02 -0.53 -32.04
CA LEU A 306 -9.64 -0.38 -30.71
C LEU A 306 -9.78 1.09 -30.29
N GLU A 307 -8.93 1.98 -30.79
CA GLU A 307 -8.99 3.41 -30.50
C GLU A 307 -10.29 4.06 -31.03
N LYS A 308 -10.63 3.80 -32.30
CA LYS A 308 -11.87 4.31 -32.89
C LYS A 308 -13.11 3.67 -32.30
N LEU A 309 -13.02 2.42 -31.83
CA LEU A 309 -14.10 1.79 -31.09
C LEU A 309 -14.32 2.43 -29.71
N LEU A 310 -13.30 2.97 -29.06
CA LEU A 310 -13.47 3.75 -27.84
C LEU A 310 -14.27 5.04 -28.12
N ASP A 311 -13.94 5.77 -29.19
CA ASP A 311 -14.70 6.93 -29.62
C ASP A 311 -16.16 6.55 -29.97
N PHE A 312 -16.36 5.38 -30.57
CA PHE A 312 -17.70 4.83 -30.83
C PHE A 312 -18.50 4.55 -29.54
N MET A 313 -17.84 4.04 -28.48
CA MET A 313 -18.48 3.84 -27.18
C MET A 313 -18.97 5.15 -26.56
N PHE A 314 -18.26 6.27 -26.73
CA PHE A 314 -18.77 7.57 -26.28
C PHE A 314 -20.09 7.97 -26.95
N ILE A 315 -20.25 7.65 -28.24
CA ILE A 315 -21.48 7.94 -28.97
C ILE A 315 -22.66 7.10 -28.43
N LEU A 316 -22.43 5.82 -28.16
CA LEU A 316 -23.46 4.93 -27.59
C LEU A 316 -23.77 5.29 -26.12
N GLN A 317 -22.74 5.66 -25.35
CA GLN A 317 -22.88 6.03 -23.95
C GLN A 317 -23.83 7.20 -23.73
N ALA A 318 -23.94 8.13 -24.68
CA ALA A 318 -24.90 9.23 -24.62
C ALA A 318 -26.37 8.75 -24.51
N ARG A 319 -26.73 7.62 -25.14
CA ARG A 319 -28.08 7.03 -25.05
C ARG A 319 -28.28 6.24 -23.77
N ILE A 320 -27.24 5.55 -23.33
CA ILE A 320 -27.20 4.83 -22.05
C ILE A 320 -27.38 5.81 -20.88
N ASP A 321 -26.71 6.95 -20.95
CA ASP A 321 -26.82 8.05 -19.98
C ASP A 321 -28.24 8.66 -19.95
N GLU A 322 -28.92 8.74 -21.09
CA GLU A 322 -30.30 9.23 -21.18
C GLU A 322 -31.30 8.24 -20.57
N PHE A 323 -31.14 6.94 -20.80
CA PHE A 323 -31.93 5.92 -20.09
C PHE A 323 -31.69 6.01 -18.58
N PHE A 324 -30.42 6.04 -18.15
CA PHE A 324 -30.06 6.07 -16.75
C PHE A 324 -30.62 7.32 -16.05
N ARG A 325 -30.61 8.47 -16.72
CA ARG A 325 -31.25 9.69 -16.23
C ARG A 325 -32.72 9.46 -15.87
N ARG A 326 -33.50 8.90 -16.79
CA ARG A 326 -34.95 8.68 -16.59
C ARG A 326 -35.21 7.68 -15.49
N LEU A 327 -34.42 6.59 -15.44
CA LEU A 327 -34.48 5.60 -14.36
C LEU A 327 -34.19 6.25 -13.00
N HIS A 328 -33.11 7.03 -12.91
CA HIS A 328 -32.70 7.71 -11.68
C HIS A 328 -33.74 8.75 -11.21
N GLU A 329 -34.31 9.54 -12.12
CA GLU A 329 -35.36 10.50 -11.79
C GLU A 329 -36.62 9.81 -11.23
N GLU A 330 -37.03 8.68 -11.82
CA GLU A 330 -38.15 7.89 -11.31
C GLU A 330 -37.80 7.24 -9.96
N PHE A 331 -36.59 6.71 -9.80
CA PHE A 331 -36.08 6.14 -8.55
C PHE A 331 -36.11 7.17 -7.42
N ASP A 332 -35.51 8.35 -7.62
CA ASP A 332 -35.48 9.42 -6.62
C ASP A 332 -36.91 9.90 -6.27
N THR A 333 -37.78 10.05 -7.28
CA THR A 333 -39.16 10.46 -7.07
C THR A 333 -39.96 9.44 -6.25
N ARG A 334 -39.84 8.15 -6.57
CA ARG A 334 -40.66 7.08 -5.98
C ARG A 334 -40.13 6.61 -4.63
N ARG A 335 -38.80 6.54 -4.48
CA ARG A 335 -38.14 6.18 -3.21
C ARG A 335 -37.87 7.37 -2.31
N ARG A 336 -38.16 8.59 -2.77
CA ARG A 336 -37.96 9.85 -2.03
C ARG A 336 -36.52 9.99 -1.51
N LEU A 337 -35.54 9.52 -2.29
CA LEU A 337 -34.15 9.40 -1.83
C LEU A 337 -33.60 10.75 -1.36
N SER A 338 -33.79 11.81 -2.13
CA SER A 338 -33.40 13.19 -1.78
C SER A 338 -34.06 13.72 -0.51
N HIS A 339 -35.24 13.22 -0.15
CA HIS A 339 -35.90 13.58 1.12
C HIS A 339 -35.31 12.79 2.28
N PHE A 340 -35.14 11.48 2.15
CA PHE A 340 -34.53 10.65 3.18
C PHE A 340 -33.09 11.05 3.49
N ASN A 341 -32.27 11.35 2.47
CA ASN A 341 -30.89 11.80 2.69
C ASN A 341 -30.84 13.06 3.57
N ARG A 342 -31.76 14.01 3.37
CA ARG A 342 -31.83 15.24 4.19
C ARG A 342 -32.24 14.94 5.63
N LEU A 343 -33.26 14.10 5.83
CA LEU A 343 -33.70 13.71 7.16
C LEU A 343 -32.61 12.93 7.92
N VAL A 344 -31.94 12.02 7.23
CA VAL A 344 -30.83 11.24 7.79
C VAL A 344 -29.66 12.14 8.16
N ASP A 345 -29.26 13.07 7.28
CA ASP A 345 -28.18 14.02 7.54
C ASP A 345 -28.45 14.89 8.78
N ASP A 346 -29.68 15.37 8.93
CA ASP A 346 -30.13 16.15 10.09
C ASP A 346 -30.00 15.35 11.40
N VAL A 347 -30.32 14.05 11.37
CA VAL A 347 -30.26 13.17 12.54
C VAL A 347 -28.83 12.82 12.92
N ILE A 348 -27.99 12.43 11.94
CA ILE A 348 -26.60 12.04 12.20
C ILE A 348 -25.80 13.21 12.76
N HIS A 349 -25.95 14.40 12.17
CA HIS A 349 -25.20 15.58 12.57
C HIS A 349 -25.87 16.39 13.70
N GLN A 350 -26.93 15.86 14.31
CA GLN A 350 -27.68 16.50 15.40
C GLN A 350 -28.07 17.96 15.11
N LYS A 351 -28.37 18.29 13.84
CA LYS A 351 -28.70 19.66 13.43
C LYS A 351 -30.07 20.11 13.96
N LYS A 352 -30.91 19.17 14.38
CA LYS A 352 -32.21 19.38 15.02
C LYS A 352 -32.27 18.69 16.38
N ALA A 353 -33.02 19.28 17.31
CA ALA A 353 -33.26 18.71 18.63
C ALA A 353 -33.83 17.28 18.48
N ALA A 354 -33.33 16.33 19.27
CA ALA A 354 -33.70 14.91 19.17
C ALA A 354 -35.21 14.66 19.33
N GLU A 355 -35.91 15.52 20.07
CA GLU A 355 -37.36 15.49 20.26
C GLU A 355 -38.15 15.98 19.04
N ALA A 356 -37.53 16.76 18.14
CA ALA A 356 -38.20 17.34 16.98
C ALA A 356 -38.23 16.42 15.74
N VAL A 357 -37.63 15.24 15.82
CA VAL A 357 -37.60 14.29 14.69
C VAL A 357 -38.69 13.23 14.86
N GLU A 358 -39.95 13.65 15.03
CA GLU A 358 -41.12 12.76 14.91
C GLU A 358 -41.18 12.09 13.53
N ASP A 359 -40.57 12.72 12.52
CA ASP A 359 -40.55 12.28 11.12
C ASP A 359 -39.24 11.54 10.75
N ALA A 360 -38.63 10.84 11.70
CA ALA A 360 -37.42 10.06 11.44
C ALA A 360 -37.74 8.90 10.49
N PRO A 361 -36.97 8.68 9.42
CA PRO A 361 -37.23 7.58 8.49
C PRO A 361 -37.19 6.22 9.18
N ASP A 362 -38.08 5.30 8.80
CA ASP A 362 -38.07 3.93 9.29
C ASP A 362 -36.77 3.24 8.83
N PRO A 363 -35.94 2.72 9.76
CA PRO A 363 -34.73 1.98 9.40
C PRO A 363 -34.96 0.84 8.42
N MET A 364 -36.13 0.18 8.44
CA MET A 364 -36.43 -0.91 7.49
C MET A 364 -36.61 -0.41 6.05
N GLU A 365 -37.16 0.79 5.87
CA GLU A 365 -37.31 1.40 4.55
C GLU A 365 -35.94 1.85 4.00
N ILE A 366 -35.11 2.41 4.88
CA ILE A 366 -33.71 2.75 4.57
C ILE A 366 -32.89 1.51 4.21
N ASP A 367 -33.10 0.39 4.92
CA ASP A 367 -32.45 -0.89 4.62
C ASP A 367 -32.76 -1.41 3.22
N ALA A 368 -34.01 -1.28 2.77
CA ALA A 368 -34.43 -1.67 1.43
C ALA A 368 -33.81 -0.76 0.36
N ILE A 369 -33.84 0.56 0.56
CA ILE A 369 -33.27 1.55 -0.38
C ILE A 369 -31.75 1.38 -0.48
N ALA A 370 -31.05 1.21 0.64
CA ALA A 370 -29.61 0.98 0.67
C ALA A 370 -29.24 -0.29 -0.11
N SER A 371 -30.03 -1.36 0.03
CA SER A 371 -29.84 -2.60 -0.72
C SER A 371 -30.06 -2.42 -2.22
N GLU A 372 -31.10 -1.68 -2.63
CA GLU A 372 -31.39 -1.38 -4.04
C GLU A 372 -30.24 -0.54 -4.67
N ILE A 373 -29.71 0.46 -3.95
CA ILE A 373 -28.55 1.27 -4.40
C ILE A 373 -27.30 0.39 -4.58
N CYS A 374 -27.00 -0.50 -3.63
CA CYS A 374 -25.87 -1.41 -3.79
C CYS A 374 -26.00 -2.26 -5.05
N MET A 375 -27.18 -2.82 -5.30
CA MET A 375 -27.43 -3.64 -6.50
C MET A 375 -27.34 -2.85 -7.80
N MET A 376 -27.82 -1.59 -7.81
CA MET A 376 -27.61 -0.68 -8.94
C MET A 376 -26.12 -0.47 -9.21
N ASN A 377 -25.32 -0.27 -8.17
CA ASN A 377 -23.88 -0.09 -8.32
C ASN A 377 -23.17 -1.37 -8.77
N THR A 378 -23.56 -2.54 -8.26
CA THR A 378 -23.03 -3.82 -8.74
C THR A 378 -23.28 -3.97 -10.24
N SER A 379 -24.47 -3.59 -10.70
CA SER A 379 -24.85 -3.65 -12.12
C SER A 379 -24.02 -2.70 -12.98
N ALA A 380 -23.82 -1.45 -12.52
CA ALA A 380 -22.95 -0.49 -13.19
C ALA A 380 -21.49 -0.96 -13.25
N GLU A 381 -20.95 -1.49 -12.15
CA GLU A 381 -19.60 -2.07 -12.07
C GLU A 381 -19.43 -3.25 -13.03
N MET A 382 -20.43 -4.13 -13.15
CA MET A 382 -20.40 -5.23 -14.11
C MET A 382 -20.38 -4.74 -15.56
N TYR A 383 -21.20 -3.74 -15.89
CA TYR A 383 -21.20 -3.09 -17.20
C TYR A 383 -19.84 -2.45 -17.51
N TRP A 384 -19.28 -1.69 -16.56
CA TRP A 384 -17.98 -1.06 -16.75
C TRP A 384 -16.85 -2.06 -16.91
N ARG A 385 -16.85 -3.16 -16.15
CA ARG A 385 -15.90 -4.27 -16.36
C ARG A 385 -16.08 -4.95 -17.71
N PHE A 386 -17.30 -5.06 -18.23
CA PHE A 386 -17.54 -5.54 -19.59
C PHE A 386 -16.93 -4.59 -20.63
N VAL A 387 -17.27 -3.30 -20.60
CA VAL A 387 -16.75 -2.29 -21.54
C VAL A 387 -15.22 -2.23 -21.49
N SER A 388 -14.65 -2.21 -20.28
CA SER A 388 -13.20 -2.17 -20.06
C SER A 388 -12.50 -3.40 -20.61
N ARG A 389 -13.08 -4.60 -20.43
CA ARG A 389 -12.54 -5.84 -21.02
C ARG A 389 -12.69 -5.88 -22.54
N ARG A 390 -13.74 -5.27 -23.09
CA ARG A 390 -14.01 -5.31 -24.53
C ARG A 390 -13.12 -4.36 -25.34
N ILE A 391 -12.88 -3.15 -24.82
CA ILE A 391 -12.10 -2.09 -25.48
C ILE A 391 -10.65 -2.00 -24.95
N GLY A 392 -10.43 -2.41 -23.71
CA GLY A 392 -9.14 -2.37 -23.03
C GLY A 392 -8.16 -3.48 -23.42
N LYS A 393 -8.54 -4.42 -24.30
CA LYS A 393 -7.57 -5.39 -24.87
C LYS A 393 -6.40 -4.60 -25.45
N ASN A 394 -5.17 -4.98 -25.11
CA ASN A 394 -3.99 -4.37 -25.70
C ASN A 394 -3.99 -4.72 -27.19
N GLU A 395 -3.91 -3.72 -28.06
CA GLU A 395 -3.62 -3.97 -29.46
C GLU A 395 -2.31 -4.75 -29.51
N VAL A 396 -2.37 -5.95 -30.09
CA VAL A 396 -1.15 -6.66 -30.50
C VAL A 396 -0.50 -5.74 -31.51
N ILE A 397 0.67 -5.20 -31.15
CA ILE A 397 1.46 -4.31 -32.00
C ILE A 397 1.68 -5.05 -33.32
N ARG A 398 0.92 -4.68 -34.36
CA ARG A 398 1.36 -4.93 -35.73
C ARG A 398 2.49 -3.95 -35.95
N SER A 399 3.73 -4.42 -35.80
CA SER A 399 4.86 -3.75 -36.42
C SER A 399 4.46 -3.49 -37.87
N PRO A 400 4.45 -2.25 -38.36
CA PRO A 400 4.30 -2.02 -39.78
C PRO A 400 5.40 -2.87 -40.42
N SER A 401 5.01 -3.86 -41.22
CA SER A 401 5.93 -4.75 -41.93
C SER A 401 6.63 -4.04 -43.08
N GLY A 402 6.99 -2.78 -42.88
CA GLY A 402 7.88 -2.03 -43.75
C GLY A 402 9.23 -2.01 -43.09
N ASP A 403 10.20 -2.68 -43.71
CA ASP A 403 11.64 -2.50 -43.53
C ASP A 403 12.08 -1.07 -43.91
N GLY A 404 11.30 -0.05 -43.52
CA GLY A 404 11.70 1.33 -43.58
C GLY A 404 12.70 1.53 -42.47
N ASP A 405 13.96 1.67 -42.86
CA ASP A 405 15.09 2.17 -42.08
C ASP A 405 14.85 3.61 -41.57
N ASP A 406 13.65 3.90 -41.06
CA ASP A 406 13.42 5.05 -40.22
C ASP A 406 14.21 4.78 -38.95
N GLU A 407 15.43 5.33 -38.90
CA GLU A 407 16.23 5.60 -37.69
C GLU A 407 15.45 6.52 -36.72
N GLU A 408 14.14 6.33 -36.58
CA GLU A 408 13.37 6.86 -35.47
C GLU A 408 13.95 6.20 -34.22
N ASN A 409 14.72 6.99 -33.47
CA ASN A 409 15.34 6.57 -32.21
C ASN A 409 14.33 5.74 -31.42
N GLU A 410 14.73 4.55 -30.99
CA GLU A 410 13.86 3.60 -30.28
C GLU A 410 13.15 4.29 -29.10
N GLU A 411 13.80 5.28 -28.48
CA GLU A 411 13.23 6.16 -27.44
C GLU A 411 12.01 6.98 -27.93
N ALA A 412 12.05 7.56 -29.13
CA ALA A 412 10.94 8.34 -29.68
C ALA A 412 9.73 7.46 -30.02
N ARG A 413 9.98 6.24 -30.49
CA ARG A 413 8.94 5.22 -30.74
C ARG A 413 8.30 4.76 -29.43
N GLN A 414 9.11 4.51 -28.41
CA GLN A 414 8.64 4.16 -27.06
C GLN A 414 7.84 5.30 -26.42
N GLU A 415 8.27 6.56 -26.57
CA GLU A 415 7.56 7.72 -26.04
C GLU A 415 6.20 7.93 -26.74
N ARG A 416 6.12 7.81 -28.07
CA ARG A 416 4.84 7.86 -28.80
C ARG A 416 3.88 6.76 -28.34
N HIS A 417 4.38 5.55 -28.13
CA HIS A 417 3.58 4.44 -27.63
C HIS A 417 3.06 4.74 -26.21
N ARG A 418 3.93 5.26 -25.33
CA ARG A 418 3.56 5.67 -23.99
C ARG A 418 2.47 6.74 -24.00
N LEU A 419 2.63 7.80 -24.78
CA LEU A 419 1.63 8.88 -24.90
C LEU A 419 0.29 8.37 -25.44
N ARG A 420 0.29 7.45 -26.42
CA ARG A 420 -0.94 6.82 -26.92
C ARG A 420 -1.64 5.98 -25.86
N LYS A 421 -0.87 5.20 -25.10
CA LYS A 421 -1.41 4.41 -23.99
C LYS A 421 -2.02 5.31 -22.90
N GLU A 422 -1.32 6.36 -22.50
CA GLU A 422 -1.81 7.34 -21.53
C GLU A 422 -3.08 8.05 -22.03
N ALA A 423 -3.14 8.44 -23.30
CA ALA A 423 -4.34 9.04 -23.89
C ALA A 423 -5.53 8.06 -23.93
N LYS A 424 -5.31 6.78 -24.25
CA LYS A 424 -6.33 5.74 -24.20
C LYS A 424 -6.85 5.53 -22.78
N GLU A 425 -5.96 5.47 -21.80
CA GLU A 425 -6.31 5.34 -20.38
C GLU A 425 -7.11 6.56 -19.88
N GLN A 426 -6.73 7.77 -20.27
CA GLN A 426 -7.49 8.99 -19.95
C GLN A 426 -8.88 9.00 -20.60
N LYS A 427 -9.02 8.60 -21.87
CA LYS A 427 -10.33 8.47 -22.52
C LYS A 427 -11.18 7.41 -21.84
N MET A 428 -10.57 6.27 -21.45
CA MET A 428 -11.28 5.23 -20.70
C MET A 428 -11.78 5.77 -19.35
N ASP A 429 -10.94 6.48 -18.60
CA ASP A 429 -11.34 7.14 -17.35
C ASP A 429 -12.51 8.12 -17.56
N GLN A 430 -12.46 8.92 -18.62
CA GLN A 430 -13.56 9.83 -18.96
C GLN A 430 -14.87 9.08 -19.25
N LEU A 431 -14.83 7.97 -19.98
CA LEU A 431 -16.01 7.18 -20.29
C LEU A 431 -16.62 6.55 -19.03
N LEU A 432 -15.78 5.95 -18.19
CA LEU A 432 -16.24 5.21 -17.01
C LEU A 432 -16.67 6.14 -15.88
N ASN A 433 -15.86 7.15 -15.56
CA ASN A 433 -16.01 7.96 -14.35
C ASN A 433 -16.66 9.33 -14.59
N ARG A 434 -16.62 9.86 -15.82
CA ARG A 434 -17.20 11.18 -16.16
C ARG A 434 -18.48 11.11 -16.99
N SER A 435 -18.92 9.91 -17.37
CA SER A 435 -20.26 9.70 -17.91
C SER A 435 -21.34 10.03 -16.86
N ARG A 436 -22.58 10.21 -17.30
CA ARG A 436 -23.69 10.46 -16.38
C ARG A 436 -23.94 9.27 -15.47
N VAL A 437 -23.87 8.05 -16.02
CA VAL A 437 -23.91 6.81 -15.21
C VAL A 437 -22.81 6.83 -14.16
N GLY A 438 -21.55 7.06 -14.55
CA GLY A 438 -20.41 7.06 -13.63
C GLY A 438 -20.57 8.08 -12.50
N THR A 439 -20.78 9.34 -12.86
CA THR A 439 -20.91 10.45 -11.89
C THR A 439 -22.10 10.26 -10.93
N LYS A 440 -23.27 9.88 -11.44
CA LYS A 440 -24.46 9.68 -10.60
C LYS A 440 -24.40 8.42 -9.75
N MET A 441 -23.74 7.35 -10.20
CA MET A 441 -23.51 6.19 -9.34
C MET A 441 -22.56 6.52 -8.18
N GLN A 442 -21.55 7.36 -8.40
CA GLN A 442 -20.70 7.85 -7.30
C GLN A 442 -21.50 8.68 -6.28
N GLU A 443 -22.40 9.57 -6.75
CA GLU A 443 -23.32 10.29 -5.86
C GLU A 443 -24.24 9.33 -5.08
N LEU A 444 -24.81 8.32 -5.74
CA LEU A 444 -25.66 7.31 -5.10
C LEU A 444 -24.89 6.49 -4.06
N ILE A 445 -23.64 6.13 -4.33
CA ILE A 445 -22.79 5.44 -3.34
C ILE A 445 -22.49 6.33 -2.13
N GLY A 446 -22.26 7.63 -2.36
CA GLY A 446 -22.15 8.60 -1.26
C GLY A 446 -23.41 8.63 -0.39
N ASN A 447 -24.58 8.67 -1.03
CA ASN A 447 -25.88 8.61 -0.33
C ASN A 447 -26.04 7.27 0.42
N TYR A 448 -25.70 6.14 -0.22
CA TYR A 448 -25.72 4.83 0.41
C TYR A 448 -24.91 4.81 1.71
N CYS A 449 -23.67 5.32 1.71
CA CYS A 449 -22.84 5.32 2.92
C CYS A 449 -23.50 6.07 4.08
N LEU A 450 -24.20 7.17 3.79
CA LEU A 450 -24.96 7.95 4.76
C LEU A 450 -26.18 7.17 5.29
N LEU A 451 -26.95 6.57 4.38
CA LEU A 451 -28.12 5.75 4.70
C LEU A 451 -27.74 4.51 5.52
N GLU A 452 -26.65 3.85 5.16
CA GLU A 452 -26.11 2.66 5.84
C GLU A 452 -25.68 3.01 7.27
N HIS A 453 -25.01 4.15 7.47
CA HIS A 453 -24.65 4.64 8.79
C HIS A 453 -25.90 4.84 9.66
N PHE A 454 -26.94 5.50 9.13
CA PHE A 454 -28.18 5.72 9.86
C PHE A 454 -28.90 4.42 10.20
N TYR A 455 -29.00 3.50 9.25
CA TYR A 455 -29.58 2.19 9.46
C TYR A 455 -28.88 1.45 10.60
N MET A 456 -27.54 1.38 10.58
CA MET A 456 -26.76 0.75 11.64
C MET A 456 -27.00 1.43 13.00
N LEU A 457 -26.92 2.76 13.05
CA LEU A 457 -27.12 3.53 14.28
C LEU A 457 -28.48 3.25 14.92
N LYS A 458 -29.56 3.35 14.14
CA LYS A 458 -30.92 3.14 14.65
C LYS A 458 -31.17 1.68 15.01
N SER A 459 -30.63 0.73 14.24
CA SER A 459 -30.77 -0.69 14.53
C SER A 459 -30.05 -1.08 15.82
N VAL A 460 -28.82 -0.59 16.04
CA VAL A 460 -28.08 -0.83 17.29
C VAL A 460 -28.76 -0.15 18.48
N GLN A 461 -29.25 1.09 18.32
CA GLN A 461 -30.03 1.75 19.37
C GLN A 461 -31.31 0.99 19.71
N LYS A 462 -31.97 0.39 18.72
CA LYS A 462 -33.15 -0.45 18.94
C LYS A 462 -32.78 -1.73 19.67
N ALA A 463 -31.70 -2.41 19.26
CA ALA A 463 -31.19 -3.61 19.91
C ALA A 463 -30.86 -3.35 21.40
N ILE A 464 -30.21 -2.23 21.71
CA ILE A 464 -29.95 -1.81 23.11
C ILE A 464 -31.25 -1.60 23.90
N LYS A 465 -32.29 -1.03 23.28
CA LYS A 465 -33.58 -0.78 23.95
C LYS A 465 -34.39 -2.07 24.14
N SER A 466 -34.25 -3.03 23.25
CA SER A 466 -34.89 -4.34 23.31
C SER A 466 -33.94 -5.41 23.83
N ASP A 467 -32.97 -5.02 24.67
CA ASP A 467 -31.99 -5.95 25.23
C ASP A 467 -32.70 -6.94 26.16
N VAL A 468 -32.47 -8.22 25.90
CA VAL A 468 -33.05 -9.32 26.68
C VAL A 468 -31.93 -10.28 27.00
N LYS A 469 -31.83 -10.68 28.27
CA LYS A 469 -30.92 -11.74 28.68
C LYS A 469 -31.27 -13.03 27.95
N GLU A 470 -30.26 -13.77 27.51
CA GLU A 470 -30.48 -15.14 27.02
C GLU A 470 -31.12 -16.02 28.12
N ASP A 471 -31.61 -17.21 27.74
CA ASP A 471 -32.34 -18.16 28.59
C ASP A 471 -31.76 -18.31 30.02
N ALA A 472 -32.54 -18.87 30.95
CA ALA A 472 -32.11 -19.08 32.34
C ALA A 472 -30.73 -19.78 32.42
N GLY A 473 -29.68 -19.02 32.75
CA GLY A 473 -28.28 -19.46 32.77
C GLY A 473 -27.36 -18.75 31.77
N GLY A 474 -27.91 -17.94 30.85
CA GLY A 474 -27.15 -17.14 29.90
C GLY A 474 -26.24 -16.11 30.58
N LEU A 475 -24.99 -16.05 30.12
CA LEU A 475 -23.99 -15.09 30.59
C LEU A 475 -24.06 -13.75 29.84
N THR A 476 -24.68 -13.77 28.66
CA THR A 476 -24.79 -12.66 27.72
C THR A 476 -26.24 -12.28 27.47
N SER A 477 -26.43 -11.14 26.83
CA SER A 477 -27.73 -10.67 26.37
C SER A 477 -27.77 -10.54 24.85
N SER A 478 -28.98 -10.44 24.30
CA SER A 478 -29.24 -10.40 22.85
C SER A 478 -28.48 -9.31 22.11
N ILE A 479 -28.08 -8.22 22.80
CA ILE A 479 -27.25 -7.15 22.23
C ILE A 479 -25.98 -7.67 21.53
N VAL A 480 -25.36 -8.74 22.03
CA VAL A 480 -24.11 -9.27 21.49
C VAL A 480 -24.33 -9.79 20.07
N ASP A 481 -25.31 -10.68 19.89
CA ASP A 481 -25.63 -11.25 18.59
C ASP A 481 -26.25 -10.21 17.66
N ASP A 482 -27.13 -9.34 18.17
CA ASP A 482 -27.79 -8.30 17.38
C ASP A 482 -26.78 -7.31 16.79
N VAL A 483 -25.83 -6.81 17.60
CA VAL A 483 -24.80 -5.87 17.14
C VAL A 483 -23.89 -6.53 16.10
N VAL A 484 -23.42 -7.75 16.35
CA VAL A 484 -22.57 -8.48 15.39
C VAL A 484 -23.33 -8.76 14.11
N PHE A 485 -24.60 -9.14 14.19
CA PHE A 485 -25.46 -9.37 13.03
C PHE A 485 -25.64 -8.11 12.19
N ILE A 486 -25.99 -6.98 12.81
CA ILE A 486 -26.20 -5.69 12.12
C ILE A 486 -24.92 -5.26 11.41
N ILE A 487 -23.78 -5.28 12.11
CA ILE A 487 -22.49 -4.85 11.55
C ILE A 487 -22.06 -5.77 10.40
N ARG A 488 -22.14 -7.09 10.60
CA ARG A 488 -21.80 -8.06 9.55
C ARG A 488 -22.68 -7.91 8.32
N LYS A 489 -24.00 -7.75 8.50
CA LYS A 489 -24.95 -7.52 7.40
C LYS A 489 -24.56 -6.29 6.58
N SER A 490 -24.28 -5.19 7.28
CA SER A 490 -23.96 -3.89 6.67
C SER A 490 -22.64 -3.95 5.88
N ILE A 491 -21.58 -4.53 6.46
CA ILE A 491 -20.28 -4.71 5.78
C ILE A 491 -20.42 -5.63 4.56
N ARG A 492 -21.15 -6.74 4.68
CA ARG A 492 -21.36 -7.66 3.54
C ARG A 492 -22.18 -7.02 2.42
N ARG A 493 -23.20 -6.22 2.75
CA ARG A 493 -23.95 -5.43 1.77
C ARG A 493 -23.04 -4.44 1.05
N ALA A 494 -22.23 -3.68 1.78
CA ALA A 494 -21.26 -2.76 1.20
C ALA A 494 -20.29 -3.48 0.25
N ALA A 495 -19.81 -4.68 0.64
CA ALA A 495 -18.93 -5.49 -0.20
C ALA A 495 -19.61 -5.96 -1.49
N GLY A 496 -20.91 -6.24 -1.43
CA GLY A 496 -21.74 -6.59 -2.58
C GLY A 496 -21.89 -5.48 -3.61
N SER A 497 -21.74 -4.20 -3.22
CA SER A 497 -21.85 -3.05 -4.13
C SER A 497 -20.76 -3.02 -5.22
N GLY A 498 -19.64 -3.71 -5.00
CA GLY A 498 -18.47 -3.66 -5.87
C GLY A 498 -17.56 -2.44 -5.68
N ASN A 499 -17.90 -1.50 -4.78
CA ASN A 499 -17.12 -0.29 -4.50
C ASN A 499 -16.35 -0.42 -3.17
N VAL A 500 -15.01 -0.43 -3.21
CA VAL A 500 -14.16 -0.61 -2.02
C VAL A 500 -14.26 0.56 -1.04
N ASP A 501 -14.36 1.79 -1.54
CA ASP A 501 -14.46 2.96 -0.68
C ASP A 501 -15.74 2.93 0.17
N SER A 502 -16.84 2.40 -0.37
CA SER A 502 -18.08 2.17 0.38
C SER A 502 -17.93 1.12 1.48
N VAL A 503 -17.12 0.07 1.25
CA VAL A 503 -16.81 -0.96 2.26
C VAL A 503 -16.00 -0.34 3.40
N CYS A 504 -14.97 0.42 3.05
CA CYS A 504 -14.13 1.14 4.02
C CYS A 504 -14.96 2.12 4.84
N ALA A 505 -15.81 2.93 4.19
CA ALA A 505 -16.71 3.85 4.87
C ALA A 505 -17.67 3.11 5.83
N THR A 506 -18.24 1.98 5.39
CA THR A 506 -19.15 1.17 6.22
C THR A 506 -18.45 0.58 7.43
N ILE A 507 -17.22 0.07 7.28
CA ILE A 507 -16.42 -0.42 8.41
C ILE A 507 -16.12 0.71 9.39
N ASN A 508 -15.63 1.85 8.90
CA ASN A 508 -15.31 3.00 9.76
C ASN A 508 -16.54 3.49 10.53
N ASN A 509 -17.72 3.48 9.90
CA ASN A 509 -18.98 3.83 10.53
C ASN A 509 -19.38 2.80 11.60
N ALA A 510 -19.17 1.49 11.32
CA ALA A 510 -19.45 0.43 12.28
C ALA A 510 -18.52 0.48 13.50
N THR A 511 -17.22 0.71 13.30
CA THR A 511 -16.23 0.82 14.39
C THR A 511 -16.49 2.07 15.24
N ALA A 512 -16.81 3.20 14.62
CA ALA A 512 -17.25 4.39 15.34
C ALA A 512 -18.51 4.12 16.18
N LEU A 513 -19.47 3.37 15.65
CA LEU A 513 -20.70 3.00 16.37
C LEU A 513 -20.42 2.07 17.56
N ILE A 514 -19.53 1.09 17.39
CA ILE A 514 -19.07 0.21 18.48
C ILE A 514 -18.41 1.05 19.58
N ASP A 515 -17.46 1.91 19.20
CA ASP A 515 -16.64 2.69 20.13
C ASP A 515 -17.43 3.75 20.89
N THR A 516 -18.52 4.25 20.32
CA THR A 516 -19.33 5.32 20.91
C THR A 516 -20.59 4.78 21.59
N VAL A 517 -21.50 4.18 20.82
CA VAL A 517 -22.84 3.81 21.29
C VAL A 517 -22.79 2.52 22.12
N VAL A 518 -22.19 1.46 21.58
CA VAL A 518 -22.16 0.15 22.26
C VAL A 518 -21.24 0.21 23.48
N HIS A 519 -20.01 0.66 23.30
CA HIS A 519 -19.06 0.83 24.39
C HIS A 519 -19.59 1.83 25.44
N GLY A 520 -20.25 2.91 25.03
CA GLY A 520 -20.88 3.86 25.95
C GLY A 520 -21.95 3.21 26.83
N HIS A 521 -22.85 2.42 26.23
CA HIS A 521 -23.91 1.70 26.95
C HIS A 521 -23.33 0.66 27.95
N LEU A 522 -22.38 -0.17 27.50
CA LEU A 522 -21.76 -1.19 28.36
C LEU A 522 -20.95 -0.53 29.49
N ARG A 523 -20.22 0.54 29.18
CA ARG A 523 -19.45 1.30 30.17
C ARG A 523 -20.36 1.93 31.22
N GLN A 524 -21.49 2.51 30.82
CA GLN A 524 -22.45 3.09 31.76
C GLN A 524 -22.96 2.03 32.75
N SER A 525 -23.28 0.83 32.27
CA SER A 525 -23.73 -0.29 33.10
C SER A 525 -22.64 -0.75 34.08
N ILE A 526 -21.36 -0.79 33.65
CA ILE A 526 -20.23 -1.10 34.54
C ILE A 526 -20.00 0.03 35.58
N GLN A 527 -20.14 1.30 35.18
CA GLN A 527 -19.93 2.45 36.06
C GLN A 527 -20.97 2.60 37.17
N GLN A 528 -22.16 1.99 37.02
CA GLN A 528 -23.14 1.90 38.12
C GLN A 528 -22.63 1.03 39.27
N GLY A 529 -21.65 0.17 39.02
CA GLY A 529 -20.96 -0.62 40.03
C GLY A 529 -21.70 -1.88 40.46
N TYR A 530 -20.93 -2.81 41.04
CA TYR A 530 -21.44 -4.08 41.54
C TYR A 530 -21.94 -3.97 42.98
N VAL A 531 -23.21 -4.31 43.18
CA VAL A 531 -23.87 -4.25 44.50
C VAL A 531 -23.34 -5.34 45.42
N THR A 532 -22.97 -4.97 46.63
CA THR A 532 -22.56 -5.89 47.70
C THR A 532 -23.25 -5.51 49.02
N SER A 533 -23.22 -6.41 50.01
CA SER A 533 -23.82 -6.15 51.32
C SER A 533 -23.28 -4.89 52.01
N SER A 534 -22.03 -4.48 51.74
CA SER A 534 -21.45 -3.25 52.31
C SER A 534 -22.04 -1.97 51.73
N ASN A 535 -22.45 -1.99 50.46
CA ASN A 535 -22.95 -0.81 49.74
C ASN A 535 -24.47 -0.80 49.61
N PHE A 536 -25.11 -1.93 49.91
CA PHE A 536 -26.56 -2.13 49.86
C PHE A 536 -27.35 -1.06 50.62
N ALA A 537 -26.83 -0.52 51.73
CA ALA A 537 -27.53 0.53 52.50
C ALA A 537 -27.72 1.83 51.70
N SER A 538 -26.72 2.24 50.91
CA SER A 538 -26.80 3.46 50.07
C SER A 538 -27.78 3.27 48.91
N GLU A 539 -27.86 2.05 48.38
CA GLU A 539 -28.73 1.71 47.26
C GLU A 539 -30.17 1.47 47.70
N ALA A 540 -30.37 0.84 48.86
CA ALA A 540 -31.67 0.68 49.50
C ALA A 540 -32.35 2.03 49.74
N PHE A 541 -31.58 3.04 50.13
CA PHE A 541 -32.06 4.40 50.27
C PHE A 541 -32.51 5.00 48.93
N THR A 542 -31.71 4.83 47.86
CA THR A 542 -32.05 5.33 46.52
C THR A 542 -33.28 4.63 45.93
N ALA A 543 -33.38 3.30 46.06
CA ALA A 543 -34.51 2.51 45.60
C ALA A 543 -35.80 2.85 46.35
N TYR A 544 -35.71 3.05 47.68
CA TYR A 544 -36.81 3.51 48.51
C TYR A 544 -37.33 4.88 48.07
N GLN A 545 -36.43 5.83 47.75
CA GLN A 545 -36.82 7.14 47.20
C GLN A 545 -37.52 7.03 45.83
N GLN A 546 -37.18 6.03 45.03
CA GLN A 546 -37.82 5.76 43.74
C GLN A 546 -39.09 4.91 43.83
N GLY A 547 -39.50 4.47 45.04
CA GLY A 547 -40.66 3.61 45.23
C GLY A 547 -40.49 2.19 44.66
N LYS A 548 -39.26 1.76 44.39
CA LYS A 548 -38.97 0.41 43.88
C LYS A 548 -38.66 -0.56 45.03
N PRO A 549 -39.07 -1.83 44.92
CA PRO A 549 -38.65 -2.87 45.87
C PRO A 549 -37.12 -2.99 45.89
N VAL A 550 -36.53 -2.70 47.06
CA VAL A 550 -35.08 -2.57 47.26
C VAL A 550 -34.29 -3.80 46.78
N LYS A 551 -34.77 -5.00 47.15
CA LYS A 551 -34.07 -6.25 46.83
C LYS A 551 -34.02 -6.51 45.32
N GLU A 552 -35.15 -6.32 44.64
CA GLU A 552 -35.23 -6.51 43.19
C GLU A 552 -34.38 -5.49 42.44
N ALA A 553 -34.34 -4.23 42.91
CA ALA A 553 -33.48 -3.21 42.32
C ALA A 553 -31.98 -3.55 42.45
N ALA A 554 -31.57 -4.05 43.62
CA ALA A 554 -30.20 -4.49 43.87
C ALA A 554 -29.81 -5.70 43.02
N ASP A 555 -30.68 -6.71 42.93
CA ASP A 555 -30.43 -7.92 42.13
C ASP A 555 -30.39 -7.59 40.62
N ALA A 556 -31.28 -6.72 40.14
CA ALA A 556 -31.27 -6.23 38.76
C ALA A 556 -29.99 -5.46 38.41
N GLN A 557 -29.47 -4.64 39.34
CA GLN A 557 -28.22 -3.92 39.12
C GLN A 557 -27.01 -4.86 39.07
N LYS A 558 -26.94 -5.88 39.95
CA LYS A 558 -25.89 -6.92 39.86
C LYS A 558 -25.94 -7.63 38.53
N GLU A 559 -27.13 -8.01 38.09
CA GLU A 559 -27.34 -8.69 36.82
C GLU A 559 -26.89 -7.81 35.65
N GLN A 560 -27.32 -6.54 35.61
CA GLN A 560 -26.92 -5.61 34.55
C GLN A 560 -25.39 -5.39 34.51
N PHE A 561 -24.74 -5.30 35.67
CA PHE A 561 -23.29 -5.20 35.76
C PHE A 561 -22.59 -6.44 35.19
N LEU A 562 -23.04 -7.65 35.60
CA LEU A 562 -22.48 -8.93 35.16
C LEU A 562 -22.72 -9.17 33.65
N LEU A 563 -23.89 -8.81 33.14
CA LEU A 563 -24.17 -8.86 31.71
C LEU A 563 -23.24 -7.91 30.94
N ALA A 564 -23.06 -6.68 31.41
CA ALA A 564 -22.23 -5.70 30.70
C ALA A 564 -20.76 -6.13 30.55
N LEU A 565 -20.15 -6.71 31.59
CA LEU A 565 -18.77 -7.21 31.51
C LEU A 565 -18.64 -8.48 30.65
N ASN A 566 -19.64 -9.38 30.69
CA ASN A 566 -19.65 -10.59 29.86
C ASN A 566 -19.89 -10.24 28.38
N ASN A 567 -20.86 -9.36 28.12
CA ASN A 567 -21.14 -8.83 26.78
C ASN A 567 -19.91 -8.13 26.20
N SER A 568 -19.19 -7.34 27.01
CA SER A 568 -17.94 -6.68 26.57
C SER A 568 -16.88 -7.70 26.12
N ALA A 569 -16.71 -8.78 26.88
CA ALA A 569 -15.75 -9.84 26.53
C ALA A 569 -16.18 -10.63 25.29
N LYS A 570 -17.44 -11.10 25.26
CA LYS A 570 -17.93 -11.91 24.13
C LYS A 570 -18.01 -11.11 22.84
N LEU A 571 -18.45 -9.86 22.91
CA LEU A 571 -18.48 -8.98 21.73
C LEU A 571 -17.06 -8.73 21.19
N SER A 572 -16.06 -8.58 22.06
CA SER A 572 -14.66 -8.50 21.63
C SER A 572 -14.23 -9.75 20.85
N GLU A 573 -14.51 -10.95 21.36
CA GLU A 573 -14.19 -12.21 20.69
C GLU A 573 -14.85 -12.31 19.31
N LEU A 574 -16.17 -12.06 19.23
CA LEU A 574 -16.93 -12.16 17.99
C LEU A 574 -16.52 -11.12 16.95
N LEU A 575 -16.10 -9.92 17.37
CA LEU A 575 -15.56 -8.91 16.44
C LEU A 575 -14.22 -9.34 15.82
N ILE A 576 -13.36 -10.02 16.59
CA ILE A 576 -12.12 -10.60 16.06
C ILE A 576 -12.42 -11.75 15.09
N GLU A 577 -13.42 -12.58 15.39
CA GLU A 577 -13.88 -13.62 14.47
C GLU A 577 -14.46 -13.04 13.18
N LEU A 578 -15.28 -12.00 13.29
CA LEU A 578 -15.83 -11.26 12.16
C LEU A 578 -14.71 -10.70 11.28
N GLN A 579 -13.72 -10.04 11.87
CA GLN A 579 -12.56 -9.50 11.14
C GLN A 579 -11.85 -10.60 10.35
N LYS A 580 -11.53 -11.74 10.99
CA LYS A 580 -10.87 -12.88 10.34
C LYS A 580 -11.72 -13.48 9.22
N GLY A 581 -13.03 -13.58 9.43
CA GLY A 581 -14.00 -14.05 8.44
C GLY A 581 -14.00 -13.17 7.19
N LEU A 582 -14.08 -11.86 7.36
CA LEU A 582 -14.05 -10.89 6.25
C LEU A 582 -12.75 -10.96 5.45
N ILE A 583 -11.59 -11.02 6.12
CA ILE A 583 -10.29 -11.16 5.47
C ILE A 583 -10.22 -12.44 4.63
N THR A 584 -10.73 -13.55 5.17
CA THR A 584 -10.75 -14.84 4.47
C THR A 584 -11.66 -14.81 3.24
N GLU A 585 -12.86 -14.22 3.35
CA GLU A 585 -13.80 -14.04 2.24
C GLU A 585 -13.18 -13.21 1.10
N TRP A 586 -12.41 -12.18 1.44
CA TRP A 586 -11.85 -11.26 0.44
C TRP A 586 -10.54 -11.73 -0.19
N ALA A 587 -9.82 -12.65 0.44
CA ALA A 587 -8.59 -13.21 -0.11
C ALA A 587 -8.79 -13.93 -1.46
N GLY A 588 -10.00 -14.45 -1.72
CA GLY A 588 -10.35 -15.11 -2.98
C GLY A 588 -10.61 -14.15 -4.16
N VAL A 589 -10.73 -12.85 -3.91
CA VAL A 589 -11.10 -11.85 -4.94
C VAL A 589 -9.85 -11.14 -5.43
N LYS A 590 -9.53 -11.27 -6.73
CA LYS A 590 -8.41 -10.53 -7.36
C LYS A 590 -8.74 -9.03 -7.40
N ARG A 591 -7.94 -8.21 -6.72
CA ARG A 591 -8.06 -6.76 -6.64
C ARG A 591 -6.69 -6.09 -6.85
N PRO A 592 -6.64 -4.82 -7.30
CA PRO A 592 -5.42 -4.02 -7.27
C PRO A 592 -4.86 -3.90 -5.85
N ASP A 593 -3.54 -3.79 -5.71
CA ASP A 593 -2.88 -3.70 -4.39
C ASP A 593 -3.38 -2.51 -3.57
N VAL A 594 -3.70 -1.39 -4.22
CA VAL A 594 -4.26 -0.19 -3.57
C VAL A 594 -5.58 -0.50 -2.87
N GLU A 595 -6.48 -1.25 -3.51
CA GLU A 595 -7.75 -1.66 -2.91
C GLU A 595 -7.56 -2.65 -1.77
N LYS A 596 -6.64 -3.61 -1.94
CA LYS A 596 -6.31 -4.59 -0.90
C LYS A 596 -5.81 -3.90 0.37
N ASN A 597 -4.90 -2.94 0.23
CA ASN A 597 -4.35 -2.17 1.35
C ASN A 597 -5.43 -1.33 2.06
N LYS A 598 -6.36 -0.71 1.31
CA LYS A 598 -7.49 0.02 1.89
C LYS A 598 -8.37 -0.88 2.77
N LEU A 599 -8.70 -2.07 2.28
CA LEU A 599 -9.50 -3.05 3.03
C LEU A 599 -8.76 -3.53 4.27
N GLU A 600 -7.48 -3.88 4.15
CA GLU A 600 -6.65 -4.31 5.27
C GLU A 600 -6.62 -3.25 6.39
N HIS A 601 -6.30 -1.99 6.05
CA HIS A 601 -6.32 -0.88 7.00
C HIS A 601 -7.70 -0.59 7.61
N SER A 602 -8.79 -0.84 6.88
CA SER A 602 -10.13 -0.67 7.43
C SER A 602 -10.44 -1.79 8.43
N THR A 603 -10.05 -3.03 8.12
CA THR A 603 -10.30 -4.19 9.00
C THR A 603 -9.53 -4.14 10.31
N THR A 604 -8.35 -3.50 10.37
CA THR A 604 -7.61 -3.34 11.64
C THR A 604 -8.37 -2.48 12.65
N GLN A 605 -9.25 -1.57 12.21
CA GLN A 605 -10.07 -0.78 13.13
C GLN A 605 -11.09 -1.64 13.89
N ILE A 606 -11.57 -2.74 13.30
CA ILE A 606 -12.46 -3.70 13.98
C ILE A 606 -11.71 -4.34 15.17
N GLU A 607 -10.45 -4.70 14.96
CA GLU A 607 -9.59 -5.25 16.01
C GLU A 607 -9.30 -4.24 17.13
N GLU A 608 -9.11 -2.97 16.79
CA GLU A 608 -8.93 -1.90 17.78
C GLU A 608 -10.17 -1.70 18.65
N SER A 609 -11.37 -1.68 18.05
CA SER A 609 -12.64 -1.64 18.78
C SER A 609 -12.84 -2.88 19.67
N ALA A 610 -12.49 -4.06 19.17
CA ALA A 610 -12.53 -5.29 19.97
C ALA A 610 -11.59 -5.19 21.20
N LYS A 611 -10.35 -4.72 21.01
CA LYS A 611 -9.39 -4.51 22.11
C LYS A 611 -9.90 -3.50 23.16
N LYS A 612 -10.60 -2.44 22.74
CA LYS A 612 -11.25 -1.49 23.66
C LYS A 612 -12.33 -2.17 24.51
N LEU A 613 -13.16 -3.02 23.91
CA LEU A 613 -14.17 -3.80 24.63
C LEU A 613 -13.54 -4.83 25.58
N ALA A 614 -12.48 -5.52 25.17
CA ALA A 614 -11.72 -6.40 26.06
C ALA A 614 -11.13 -5.64 27.26
N SER A 615 -10.63 -4.41 27.04
CA SER A 615 -10.16 -3.55 28.13
C SER A 615 -11.29 -3.12 29.06
N LEU A 616 -12.48 -2.84 28.52
CA LEU A 616 -13.66 -2.52 29.30
C LEU A 616 -14.11 -3.70 30.17
N ALA A 617 -14.12 -4.92 29.61
CA ALA A 617 -14.44 -6.14 30.34
C ALA A 617 -13.49 -6.34 31.52
N LYS A 618 -12.17 -6.23 31.29
CA LYS A 618 -11.14 -6.31 32.35
C LYS A 618 -11.35 -5.27 33.43
N HIS A 619 -11.65 -4.03 33.06
CA HIS A 619 -11.96 -2.98 34.03
C HIS A 619 -13.21 -3.32 34.86
N GLY A 620 -14.25 -3.87 34.25
CA GLY A 620 -15.43 -4.37 34.97
C GLY A 620 -15.08 -5.47 35.99
N VAL A 621 -14.23 -6.42 35.60
CA VAL A 621 -13.74 -7.47 36.53
C VAL A 621 -12.92 -6.88 37.68
N GLU A 622 -12.11 -5.84 37.43
CA GLU A 622 -11.39 -5.14 38.51
C GLU A 622 -12.34 -4.47 39.50
N GLU A 623 -13.44 -3.87 39.03
CA GLU A 623 -14.46 -3.28 39.91
C GLU A 623 -15.24 -4.33 40.70
N LEU A 624 -15.58 -5.47 40.07
CA LEU A 624 -16.13 -6.64 40.77
C LEU A 624 -15.18 -7.12 41.87
N PHE A 625 -13.90 -7.26 41.54
CA PHE A 625 -12.88 -7.70 42.48
C PHE A 625 -12.74 -6.73 43.67
N LYS A 626 -12.65 -5.41 43.39
CA LYS A 626 -12.53 -4.37 44.43
C LYS A 626 -13.72 -4.37 45.39
N SER A 627 -14.93 -4.55 44.87
CA SER A 627 -16.17 -4.50 45.64
C SER A 627 -16.47 -5.80 46.39
N ALA A 628 -16.36 -6.95 45.74
CA ALA A 628 -16.84 -8.23 46.28
C ALA A 628 -15.74 -9.13 46.89
N PHE A 629 -14.48 -9.02 46.43
CA PHE A 629 -13.40 -9.94 46.80
C PHE A 629 -12.39 -9.30 47.77
N LYS A 630 -11.87 -8.11 47.41
CA LYS A 630 -10.72 -7.49 48.07
C LYS A 630 -10.85 -7.40 49.60
N ASN A 631 -11.99 -6.90 50.09
CA ASN A 631 -12.22 -6.76 51.52
C ASN A 631 -12.42 -8.11 52.23
N LYS A 632 -13.04 -9.09 51.58
CA LYS A 632 -13.24 -10.43 52.16
C LYS A 632 -11.91 -11.19 52.28
N ILE A 633 -11.06 -11.11 51.25
CA ILE A 633 -9.71 -11.70 51.29
C ILE A 633 -8.88 -11.05 52.40
N LYS A 634 -8.94 -9.71 52.52
CA LYS A 634 -8.29 -8.99 53.62
C LYS A 634 -8.76 -9.49 54.99
N GLN A 635 -10.08 -9.53 55.21
CA GLN A 635 -10.66 -9.98 56.48
C GLN A 635 -10.31 -11.43 56.81
N GLY A 636 -10.25 -12.32 55.80
CA GLY A 636 -9.82 -13.70 55.98
C GLY A 636 -8.32 -13.84 56.27
N ALA A 637 -7.49 -12.92 55.77
CA ALA A 637 -6.04 -12.92 55.98
C ALA A 637 -5.61 -12.20 57.27
N ASP A 638 -6.45 -11.33 57.85
CA ASP A 638 -6.14 -10.56 59.06
C ASP A 638 -5.77 -11.46 60.27
N PRO A 639 -6.44 -12.60 60.55
CA PRO A 639 -6.07 -13.50 61.66
C PRO A 639 -4.71 -14.17 61.50
N TYR A 640 -4.13 -14.17 60.29
CA TYR A 640 -2.83 -14.81 60.02
C TYR A 640 -1.68 -14.20 60.84
N GLN A 641 -1.81 -12.93 61.21
CA GLN A 641 -0.83 -12.21 62.05
C GLN A 641 -0.92 -12.59 63.54
N GLU A 642 -2.01 -13.25 63.97
CA GLU A 642 -2.26 -13.64 65.37
C GLU A 642 -1.67 -15.02 65.71
N ILE A 643 -1.25 -15.77 64.69
CA ILE A 643 -0.59 -17.07 64.84
C ILE A 643 0.81 -16.84 65.41
N ASP A 644 1.08 -17.40 66.60
CA ASP A 644 2.42 -17.37 67.17
C ASP A 644 3.41 -18.17 66.31
N ARG A 645 4.43 -17.47 65.79
CA ARG A 645 5.46 -18.05 64.91
C ARG A 645 6.72 -18.45 65.68
N GLN A 646 6.71 -18.33 67.00
CA GLN A 646 7.76 -18.87 67.87
C GLN A 646 7.45 -20.32 68.24
N MET A 647 7.42 -21.18 67.22
CA MET A 647 6.96 -22.56 67.32
C MET A 647 8.01 -23.50 67.91
N THR A 648 7.57 -24.56 68.56
CA THR A 648 8.38 -25.73 68.93
C THR A 648 8.20 -26.84 67.90
N MET A 649 9.00 -27.91 67.99
CA MET A 649 8.85 -29.09 67.14
C MET A 649 7.47 -29.75 67.28
N GLN A 650 6.92 -29.78 68.50
CA GLN A 650 5.58 -30.32 68.77
C GLN A 650 4.48 -29.48 68.10
N ASP A 651 4.66 -28.16 68.06
CA ASP A 651 3.72 -27.28 67.35
C ASP A 651 3.76 -27.58 65.85
N VAL A 652 4.94 -27.74 65.24
CA VAL A 652 5.05 -28.07 63.81
C VAL A 652 4.40 -29.42 63.48
N GLU A 653 4.55 -30.44 64.34
CA GLU A 653 3.88 -31.74 64.18
C GLU A 653 2.35 -31.61 64.27
N TYR A 654 1.85 -30.75 65.16
CA TYR A 654 0.41 -30.46 65.26
C TYR A 654 -0.12 -29.79 63.99
N TYR A 655 0.56 -28.73 63.52
CA TYR A 655 0.17 -28.02 62.29
C TYR A 655 0.36 -28.87 61.02
N GLU A 656 1.23 -29.88 61.04
CA GLU A 656 1.37 -30.85 59.95
C GLU A 656 0.15 -31.76 59.81
N ALA A 657 -0.45 -32.16 60.93
CA ALA A 657 -1.65 -32.98 60.94
C ALA A 657 -2.91 -32.17 60.61
N HIS A 658 -2.98 -30.93 61.06
CA HIS A 658 -4.11 -30.04 60.84
C HIS A 658 -3.68 -28.58 60.91
N ASP A 659 -3.92 -27.82 59.83
CA ASP A 659 -3.70 -26.38 59.79
C ASP A 659 -5.07 -25.67 59.68
N PRO A 660 -5.74 -25.40 60.83
CA PRO A 660 -7.08 -24.85 60.83
C PRO A 660 -7.18 -23.52 60.08
N PHE A 661 -6.14 -22.67 60.19
CA PHE A 661 -6.16 -21.37 59.54
C PHE A 661 -6.11 -21.53 58.02
N MET A 662 -5.12 -22.26 57.50
CA MET A 662 -4.94 -22.41 56.05
C MET A 662 -6.11 -23.14 55.41
N GLU A 663 -6.61 -24.21 56.04
CA GLU A 663 -7.78 -24.94 55.57
C GLU A 663 -9.01 -24.02 55.50
N GLN A 664 -9.27 -23.22 56.56
CA GLN A 664 -10.41 -22.32 56.60
C GLN A 664 -10.27 -21.14 55.62
N PHE A 665 -9.08 -20.55 55.52
CA PHE A 665 -8.81 -19.41 54.64
C PHE A 665 -8.94 -19.81 53.17
N LEU A 666 -8.34 -20.93 52.76
CA LEU A 666 -8.46 -21.45 51.40
C LEU A 666 -9.89 -21.89 51.09
N ALA A 667 -10.61 -22.53 52.03
CA ALA A 667 -12.02 -22.87 51.85
C ALA A 667 -12.92 -21.62 51.69
N GLN A 668 -12.61 -20.53 52.40
CA GLN A 668 -13.33 -19.26 52.26
C GLN A 668 -13.10 -18.64 50.86
N ILE A 669 -11.86 -18.65 50.37
CA ILE A 669 -11.50 -18.17 49.04
C ILE A 669 -12.17 -19.03 47.96
N ASP A 670 -12.10 -20.35 48.11
CA ASP A 670 -12.66 -21.30 47.17
C ASP A 670 -14.15 -21.11 47.00
N ARG A 671 -14.86 -20.97 48.13
CA ARG A 671 -16.28 -20.65 48.10
C ARG A 671 -16.59 -19.35 47.35
N LEU A 672 -15.80 -18.29 47.56
CA LEU A 672 -16.00 -17.02 46.85
C LEU A 672 -15.78 -17.15 45.33
N LEU A 673 -14.80 -17.94 44.92
CA LEU A 673 -14.50 -18.17 43.50
C LEU A 673 -15.59 -19.04 42.84
N VAL A 674 -15.93 -20.17 43.46
CA VAL A 674 -16.98 -21.09 42.96
C VAL A 674 -18.34 -20.41 42.87
N GLU A 675 -18.69 -19.53 43.82
CA GLU A 675 -19.94 -18.75 43.76
C GLU A 675 -20.00 -17.80 42.55
N ASN A 676 -18.86 -17.37 41.99
CA ASN A 676 -18.79 -16.42 40.86
C ASN A 676 -18.40 -17.05 39.52
N GLU A 677 -17.85 -18.26 39.51
CA GLU A 677 -17.49 -19.01 38.30
C GLU A 677 -18.64 -19.12 37.28
N PRO A 678 -19.87 -19.54 37.64
CA PRO A 678 -20.96 -19.69 36.67
C PRO A 678 -21.57 -18.35 36.21
N LEU A 679 -21.08 -17.22 36.72
CA LEU A 679 -21.60 -15.88 36.42
C LEU A 679 -20.72 -15.11 35.43
N LEU A 680 -19.52 -15.62 35.13
CA LEU A 680 -18.51 -14.90 34.37
C LEU A 680 -18.10 -15.66 33.12
N PHE A 681 -17.88 -14.92 32.05
CA PHE A 681 -17.24 -15.45 30.85
C PHE A 681 -15.82 -15.93 31.16
N ALA A 682 -15.31 -16.95 30.45
CA ALA A 682 -14.05 -17.62 30.79
C ALA A 682 -12.86 -16.65 30.94
N ASP A 683 -12.69 -15.71 30.02
CA ASP A 683 -11.62 -14.71 30.07
C ASP A 683 -11.76 -13.75 31.27
N ASN A 684 -13.00 -13.42 31.63
CA ASN A 684 -13.31 -12.58 32.78
C ASN A 684 -13.03 -13.32 34.08
N TYR A 685 -13.42 -14.60 34.17
CA TYR A 685 -13.13 -15.44 35.33
C TYR A 685 -11.62 -15.65 35.50
N GLN A 686 -10.88 -15.92 34.43
CA GLN A 686 -9.42 -16.02 34.48
C GLN A 686 -8.76 -14.71 35.00
N THR A 687 -9.30 -13.55 34.60
CA THR A 687 -8.84 -12.26 35.12
C THR A 687 -9.10 -12.12 36.63
N LEU A 688 -10.29 -12.52 37.09
CA LEU A 688 -10.67 -12.51 38.51
C LEU A 688 -9.77 -13.42 39.35
N LEU A 689 -9.44 -14.61 38.82
CA LEU A 689 -8.54 -15.56 39.46
C LEU A 689 -7.13 -15.00 39.67
N LEU A 690 -6.59 -14.28 38.68
CA LEU A 690 -5.28 -13.65 38.77
C LEU A 690 -5.26 -12.44 39.71
N LEU A 691 -6.35 -11.67 39.78
CA LEU A 691 -6.50 -10.58 40.75
C LEU A 691 -6.57 -11.14 42.18
N THR A 692 -7.35 -12.20 42.38
CA THR A 692 -7.48 -12.91 43.67
C THR A 692 -6.14 -13.48 44.11
N SER A 693 -5.41 -14.15 43.22
CA SER A 693 -4.06 -14.69 43.49
C SER A 693 -3.09 -13.59 43.93
N SER A 694 -3.11 -12.44 43.24
CA SER A 694 -2.25 -11.29 43.56
C SER A 694 -2.58 -10.70 44.93
N GLU A 695 -3.87 -10.63 45.28
CA GLU A 695 -4.34 -10.09 46.54
C GLU A 695 -4.04 -11.02 47.72
N ILE A 696 -4.20 -12.34 47.57
CA ILE A 696 -3.82 -13.32 48.58
C ILE A 696 -2.33 -13.16 48.90
N ALA A 697 -1.47 -13.16 47.87
CA ALA A 697 -0.03 -12.97 48.05
C ALA A 697 0.28 -11.66 48.80
N ARG A 698 -0.40 -10.56 48.41
CA ARG A 698 -0.21 -9.25 49.02
C ARG A 698 -0.66 -9.19 50.48
N GLN A 699 -1.79 -9.80 50.82
CA GLN A 699 -2.33 -9.76 52.19
C GLN A 699 -1.52 -10.67 53.12
N ILE A 700 -1.14 -11.85 52.66
CA ILE A 700 -0.24 -12.75 53.40
C ILE A 700 1.11 -12.05 53.64
N GLU A 701 1.72 -11.44 52.63
CA GLU A 701 2.96 -10.64 52.81
C GLU A 701 2.80 -9.53 53.87
N GLN A 702 1.67 -8.82 53.87
CA GLN A 702 1.39 -7.76 54.85
C GLN A 702 1.20 -8.29 56.28
N SER A 703 0.61 -9.47 56.44
CA SER A 703 0.46 -10.13 57.72
C SER A 703 1.80 -10.68 58.23
N LEU A 704 2.61 -11.28 57.35
CA LEU A 704 3.96 -11.75 57.69
C LEU A 704 4.86 -10.63 58.20
N ALA A 705 4.77 -9.44 57.63
CA ALA A 705 5.57 -8.28 58.04
C ALA A 705 5.35 -7.83 59.50
N LYS A 706 4.32 -8.36 60.18
CA LYS A 706 3.99 -8.06 61.58
C LYS A 706 4.33 -9.21 62.54
N CYS A 707 4.81 -10.34 62.03
CA CYS A 707 5.10 -11.53 62.80
C CYS A 707 6.60 -11.61 63.21
N GLN A 708 6.91 -12.43 64.21
CA GLN A 708 8.29 -12.77 64.61
C GLN A 708 8.49 -14.28 64.55
N PHE A 709 9.39 -14.73 63.68
CA PHE A 709 9.63 -16.13 63.37
C PHE A 709 10.84 -16.66 64.13
N ASN A 710 10.77 -17.94 64.52
CA ASN A 710 11.95 -18.77 64.72
C ASN A 710 12.08 -19.79 63.56
N ARG A 711 13.06 -20.68 63.63
CA ARG A 711 13.29 -21.72 62.60
C ARG A 711 12.05 -22.58 62.32
N TYR A 712 11.38 -23.06 63.36
CA TYR A 712 10.21 -23.91 63.24
C TYR A 712 9.02 -23.16 62.64
N GLY A 713 8.82 -21.89 63.01
CA GLY A 713 7.81 -21.02 62.40
C GLY A 713 8.06 -20.74 60.92
N ALA A 714 9.33 -20.61 60.50
CA ALA A 714 9.68 -20.46 59.09
C ALA A 714 9.43 -21.75 58.29
N LEU A 715 9.70 -22.92 58.88
CA LEU A 715 9.41 -24.23 58.26
C LEU A 715 7.91 -24.44 58.06
N GLN A 716 7.08 -24.07 59.05
CA GLN A 716 5.63 -24.10 58.91
C GLN A 716 5.17 -23.13 57.81
N LEU A 717 5.72 -21.92 57.78
CA LEU A 717 5.43 -20.95 56.71
C LEU A 717 5.76 -21.48 55.30
N ASP A 718 6.84 -22.26 55.13
CA ASP A 718 7.16 -22.89 53.84
C ASP A 718 6.06 -23.88 53.41
N ARG A 719 5.53 -24.66 54.35
CA ARG A 719 4.42 -25.58 54.09
C ARG A 719 3.14 -24.83 53.71
N GLU A 720 2.77 -23.81 54.48
CA GLU A 720 1.62 -22.93 54.20
C GLU A 720 1.74 -22.28 52.81
N TYR A 721 2.92 -21.77 52.47
CA TYR A 721 3.21 -21.21 51.15
C TYR A 721 3.04 -22.25 50.03
N ARG A 722 3.54 -23.48 50.22
CA ARG A 722 3.35 -24.57 49.25
C ARG A 722 1.87 -24.93 49.08
N GLN A 723 1.07 -24.92 50.16
CA GLN A 723 -0.38 -25.12 50.09
C GLN A 723 -1.06 -24.00 49.27
N ILE A 724 -0.73 -22.73 49.52
CA ILE A 724 -1.23 -21.59 48.73
C ILE A 724 -0.84 -21.76 47.26
N CYS A 725 0.40 -22.11 46.97
CA CYS A 725 0.88 -22.31 45.60
C CYS A 725 0.17 -23.46 44.90
N ALA A 726 -0.04 -24.58 45.60
CA ALA A 726 -0.76 -25.73 45.06
C ALA A 726 -2.21 -25.36 44.76
N TYR A 727 -2.91 -24.73 45.70
CA TYR A 727 -4.28 -24.26 45.53
C TYR A 727 -4.41 -23.30 44.35
N LEU A 728 -3.62 -22.22 44.31
CA LEU A 728 -3.70 -21.23 43.24
C LEU A 728 -3.29 -21.79 41.88
N THR A 729 -2.32 -22.71 41.82
CA THR A 729 -1.96 -23.40 40.56
C THR A 729 -3.11 -24.27 40.08
N ASN A 730 -3.83 -24.94 40.99
CA ASN A 730 -4.97 -25.79 40.63
C ASN A 730 -6.15 -24.97 40.10
N VAL A 731 -6.45 -23.82 40.70
CA VAL A 731 -7.62 -23.01 40.31
C VAL A 731 -7.33 -22.08 39.13
N ALA A 732 -6.19 -21.40 39.13
CA ALA A 732 -5.87 -20.32 38.18
C ALA A 732 -4.79 -20.68 37.15
N GLY A 733 -4.28 -21.91 37.20
CA GLY A 733 -3.23 -22.41 36.33
C GLY A 733 -1.85 -21.84 36.63
N TRP A 734 -0.91 -22.07 35.70
CA TRP A 734 0.51 -21.77 35.91
C TRP A 734 0.81 -20.27 36.08
N SER A 735 -0.02 -19.39 35.48
CA SER A 735 0.11 -17.93 35.61
C SER A 735 -0.05 -17.40 37.04
N ALA A 736 -0.69 -18.15 37.94
CA ALA A 736 -0.81 -17.74 39.34
C ALA A 736 0.51 -17.87 40.12
N ARG A 737 1.44 -18.74 39.68
CA ARG A 737 2.76 -18.87 40.31
C ARG A 737 3.56 -17.57 40.25
N GLU A 738 3.44 -16.81 39.16
CA GLU A 738 4.08 -15.51 39.05
C GLU A 738 3.57 -14.53 40.11
N LYS A 739 2.27 -14.61 40.46
CA LYS A 739 1.65 -13.73 41.45
C LYS A 739 2.12 -14.00 42.88
N VAL A 740 2.50 -15.24 43.19
CA VAL A 740 3.06 -15.64 44.50
C VAL A 740 4.60 -15.70 44.53
N GLY A 741 5.28 -15.46 43.40
CA GLY A 741 6.74 -15.59 43.33
C GLY A 741 7.51 -14.69 44.31
N ARG A 742 7.00 -13.47 44.57
CA ARG A 742 7.58 -12.58 45.59
C ARG A 742 7.42 -13.13 47.01
N LEU A 743 6.26 -13.69 47.32
CA LEU A 743 6.01 -14.36 48.60
C LEU A 743 6.97 -15.54 48.79
N GLY A 744 7.24 -16.31 47.73
CA GLY A 744 8.24 -17.38 47.74
C GLY A 744 9.65 -16.89 48.09
N GLN A 745 10.07 -15.71 47.62
CA GLN A 745 11.37 -15.13 48.01
C GLN A 745 11.43 -14.82 49.51
N ILE A 746 10.34 -14.30 50.07
CA ILE A 746 10.24 -14.01 51.52
C ILE A 746 10.32 -15.30 52.32
N VAL A 747 9.58 -16.33 51.91
CA VAL A 747 9.56 -17.66 52.54
C VAL A 747 10.95 -18.31 52.50
N SER A 748 11.64 -18.27 51.35
CA SER A 748 13.01 -18.79 51.22
C SER A 748 14.00 -18.06 52.11
N LEU A 749 13.92 -16.73 52.22
CA LEU A 749 14.78 -15.94 53.10
C LEU A 749 14.54 -16.22 54.59
N LEU A 750 13.28 -16.42 55.00
CA LEU A 750 12.96 -16.78 56.37
C LEU A 750 13.42 -18.21 56.71
N ASN A 751 13.62 -19.07 55.72
CA ASN A 751 14.07 -20.46 55.87
C ASN A 751 15.59 -20.67 55.75
N VAL A 752 16.41 -19.63 55.83
CA VAL A 752 17.87 -19.79 55.89
C VAL A 752 18.37 -20.05 57.31
N GLU A 753 19.50 -20.74 57.44
CA GLU A 753 20.12 -21.03 58.74
C GLU A 753 21.12 -19.95 59.15
N THR A 754 21.81 -19.38 58.17
CA THR A 754 22.81 -18.32 58.38
C THR A 754 22.51 -17.09 57.52
N ILE A 755 23.07 -15.95 57.92
CA ILE A 755 22.94 -14.71 57.15
C ILE A 755 23.70 -14.80 55.81
N ASP A 756 24.77 -15.59 55.75
CA ASP A 756 25.52 -15.83 54.53
C ASP A 756 24.67 -16.62 53.50
N GLU A 757 23.97 -17.66 53.94
CA GLU A 757 22.98 -18.39 53.11
C GLU A 757 21.85 -17.47 52.62
N ALA A 758 21.40 -16.53 53.45
CA ALA A 758 20.38 -15.55 53.05
C ALA A 758 20.82 -14.75 51.82
N MET A 759 22.09 -14.39 51.76
CA MET A 759 22.66 -13.66 50.63
C MET A 759 22.74 -14.53 49.40
N GLU A 760 23.17 -15.79 49.52
CA GLU A 760 23.16 -16.74 48.40
C GLU A 760 21.75 -16.94 47.84
N VAL A 761 20.75 -17.15 48.69
CA VAL A 761 19.34 -17.31 48.30
C VAL A 761 18.82 -16.05 47.59
N TRP A 762 19.17 -14.86 48.08
CA TRP A 762 18.79 -13.60 47.44
C TRP A 762 19.47 -13.39 46.09
N HIS A 763 20.77 -13.67 45.98
CA HIS A 763 21.53 -13.59 44.73
C HIS A 763 21.00 -14.60 43.70
N ASN A 764 20.71 -15.83 44.13
CA ASN A 764 20.09 -16.85 43.28
C ASN A 764 18.70 -16.42 42.82
N SER A 765 17.89 -15.83 43.69
CA SER A 765 16.56 -15.32 43.32
C SER A 765 16.65 -14.23 42.25
N LYS A 766 17.63 -13.32 42.34
CA LYS A 766 17.89 -12.32 41.28
C LYS A 766 18.33 -12.93 39.95
N ALA A 767 19.09 -14.02 39.98
CA ALA A 767 19.55 -14.71 38.78
C ALA A 767 18.44 -15.54 38.13
N MET A 768 17.56 -16.15 38.95
CA MET A 768 16.51 -17.07 38.50
C MET A 768 15.26 -16.36 37.97
N THR A 769 15.01 -15.11 38.36
CA THR A 769 13.94 -14.28 37.79
C THR A 769 14.26 -13.89 36.36
N SER A 770 14.02 -14.81 35.42
CA SER A 770 14.02 -14.55 33.98
C SER A 770 12.74 -13.82 33.53
N SER A 771 11.69 -13.86 34.35
CA SER A 771 10.44 -13.13 34.09
C SER A 771 10.53 -11.69 34.58
N ALA A 772 10.32 -10.73 33.67
CA ALA A 772 10.25 -9.30 33.97
C ALA A 772 9.10 -8.92 34.92
N THR A 773 8.16 -9.83 35.20
CA THR A 773 6.99 -9.58 36.06
C THR A 773 7.25 -9.80 37.55
N ILE A 774 8.24 -10.62 37.92
CA ILE A 774 8.51 -10.94 39.31
C ILE A 774 9.43 -9.88 39.92
N ARG A 775 8.87 -9.01 40.76
CA ARG A 775 9.63 -7.99 41.50
C ARG A 775 10.53 -8.66 42.54
N THR A 776 11.83 -8.69 42.26
CA THR A 776 12.86 -9.13 43.20
C THR A 776 12.91 -8.23 44.44
N LEU A 777 13.17 -8.82 45.60
CA LEU A 777 13.36 -8.06 46.84
C LEU A 777 14.60 -7.17 46.72
N THR A 778 14.45 -5.91 47.11
CA THR A 778 15.56 -4.98 47.28
C THR A 778 16.32 -5.27 48.57
N LEU A 779 17.59 -4.85 48.67
CA LEU A 779 18.39 -5.08 49.88
C LEU A 779 17.71 -4.57 51.17
N PRO A 780 17.06 -3.38 51.19
CA PRO A 780 16.31 -2.94 52.36
C PRO A 780 15.12 -3.86 52.70
N GLU A 781 14.46 -4.44 51.71
CA GLU A 781 13.39 -5.42 51.93
C GLU A 781 13.94 -6.74 52.48
N VAL A 782 15.09 -7.22 51.98
CA VAL A 782 15.77 -8.40 52.52
C VAL A 782 16.12 -8.21 53.99
N ARG A 783 16.74 -7.07 54.35
CA ARG A 783 17.05 -6.76 55.76
C ARG A 783 15.80 -6.71 56.62
N LYS A 784 14.68 -6.17 56.11
CA LYS A 784 13.38 -6.16 56.82
C LYS A 784 12.84 -7.57 57.03
N VAL A 785 12.92 -8.44 56.02
CA VAL A 785 12.46 -9.84 56.11
C VAL A 785 13.32 -10.62 57.11
N LEU A 786 14.65 -10.50 57.04
CA LEU A 786 15.54 -11.17 57.99
C LEU A 786 15.38 -10.66 59.42
N ALA A 787 15.00 -9.40 59.61
CA ALA A 787 14.70 -8.85 60.93
C ALA A 787 13.41 -9.42 61.55
N LEU A 788 12.60 -10.16 60.79
CA LEU A 788 11.47 -10.92 61.34
C LEU A 788 11.94 -12.23 62.01
N ARG A 789 13.20 -12.66 61.82
CA ARG A 789 13.78 -13.82 62.53
C ARG A 789 14.32 -13.36 63.89
N ALA A 790 13.64 -13.75 64.96
CA ALA A 790 13.99 -13.35 66.33
C ALA A 790 15.35 -13.91 66.79
N ASP A 791 15.79 -15.01 66.20
CA ASP A 791 17.05 -15.69 66.48
C ASP A 791 18.25 -15.11 65.71
N PHE A 792 18.02 -14.23 64.73
CA PHE A 792 19.11 -13.60 63.99
C PHE A 792 19.62 -12.31 64.67
N PRO A 793 20.95 -12.15 64.82
CA PRO A 793 21.51 -10.98 65.48
C PRO A 793 21.28 -9.72 64.64
N THR A 794 20.57 -8.75 65.22
CA THR A 794 20.20 -7.49 64.55
C THR A 794 21.40 -6.70 64.01
N VAL A 795 22.56 -6.81 64.66
CA VAL A 795 23.80 -6.16 64.23
C VAL A 795 24.31 -6.75 62.91
N ALA A 796 24.28 -8.09 62.78
CA ALA A 796 24.75 -8.77 61.57
C ALA A 796 23.81 -8.51 60.38
N ILE A 797 22.50 -8.40 60.61
CA ILE A 797 21.54 -8.03 59.55
C ILE A 797 21.82 -6.60 59.04
N LYS A 798 22.22 -5.68 59.93
CA LYS A 798 22.53 -4.29 59.56
C LYS A 798 23.85 -4.16 58.78
N SER A 799 24.79 -5.10 58.92
CA SER A 799 26.07 -5.11 58.21
C SER A 799 26.00 -5.75 56.81
N ILE A 800 24.84 -6.26 56.38
CA ILE A 800 24.66 -6.86 55.05
C ILE A 800 24.69 -5.78 53.97
N GLU A 801 25.80 -5.60 53.26
CA GLU A 801 25.97 -4.58 52.19
C GLU A 801 25.47 -5.01 50.81
#